data_AF-A0AB36F800-F1
#
_entry.id   AF-A0AB36F800-F1
#
_cell.length_a   1.000
_cell.length_b   1.000
_cell.length_c   1.000
_cell.angle_alpha   90.00
_cell.angle_beta   90.00
_cell.angle_gamma   90.00
#
_symmetry.space_group_name_H-M   'P 1'
#
loop_
_entity.id
_entity.type
_entity.pdbx_description
1 polymer ?
#
loop_
_entity_poly.entity_id
_entity_poly.type
_entity_poly.pdbx_seq_one_letter_code
_entity_poly.pdbx_strand_id
1 'polypeptide(L)'
;MNRDYDAFHAALAAHDDVAINPSGNRPLDQMVDAGRRNVLKGGLALAALGFFGGGISACRTLAETPLLGFKGVPQQFDAKFDQVIVAEGYSARPFFSWGDAVLADAPAFKGDASETWEDQLKQAGDNHDGMHFFPFPEAPNDHGLLVINHEYINPTLHAAGIVYVDGKRKVEDVKKEQAAHGVSVIEVKKDGSGHWQRVAGSRYNRRISTLTPMQLSGPLAGNAAMKTASDPSGREVIGTLNNCSMGVTPWGTYLACEENWHNYFINRDAADHAQRVSHKRYGIAKEGLSKNYGWETADPRFDATPYRDQPHDGHVQEPNRFGWVVEIDPFDPTSKPKKRTAVGRFCRECSTLSLGKDGRMAYYYGDDTKGEYIYKFVPSGRFDAANPRAARDLLDDGTLYVARFDDDGKGQWLALVHGQNDLTAENGFPSQAEVLLNARAAGDVLGATPMDRPEWVAAHPETREVYVTLTNNDERGTKKPVNAANPRPHNLHGQILRWNEAGGDPTATTFEWEIFLLAGEPQGARDDKGQPVPANLIGTINGDAFSSPDGLAFDPAGRLWIETDFDDIEPAMARIGCNQLLCADPRTREVRRFLVGPRGCELTGITFTPDGRSMWVNIQHPGISYPASDGKSRPRSTTVLITKNDGGVIGS
;
A
#
# COMPACT_ATOMS: atom_id res chain seq x y z
N MET A 1 -15.21 -2.38 -28.41
CA MET A 1 -13.76 -2.16 -28.58
C MET A 1 -13.09 -3.02 -27.52
N ASN A 2 -12.32 -4.03 -27.93
CA ASN A 2 -11.57 -4.86 -26.99
C ASN A 2 -10.36 -4.03 -26.52
N ARG A 3 -10.18 -3.87 -25.21
CA ARG A 3 -8.94 -3.30 -24.67
C ARG A 3 -7.93 -4.44 -24.51
N ASP A 4 -6.74 -4.26 -25.09
CA ASP A 4 -5.60 -5.15 -24.89
C ASP A 4 -4.96 -4.87 -23.52
N TYR A 5 -4.19 -5.83 -22.99
CA TYR A 5 -3.53 -5.78 -21.69
C TYR A 5 -2.69 -4.50 -21.51
N ASP A 6 -1.71 -4.27 -22.39
CA ASP A 6 -0.81 -3.12 -22.30
C ASP A 6 -1.57 -1.79 -22.35
N ALA A 7 -2.59 -1.70 -23.20
CA ALA A 7 -3.42 -0.50 -23.30
C ALA A 7 -4.28 -0.26 -22.06
N PHE A 8 -4.67 -1.33 -21.36
CA PHE A 8 -5.38 -1.24 -20.09
C PHE A 8 -4.46 -0.75 -18.97
N HIS A 9 -3.27 -1.33 -18.82
CA HIS A 9 -2.31 -0.92 -17.78
C HIS A 9 -1.80 0.51 -18.03
N ALA A 10 -1.49 0.88 -19.28
CA ALA A 10 -1.14 2.27 -19.60
C ALA A 10 -2.28 3.25 -19.26
N ALA A 11 -3.53 2.86 -19.46
CA ALA A 11 -4.68 3.69 -19.07
C ALA A 11 -4.91 3.71 -17.55
N LEU A 12 -4.60 2.63 -16.84
CA LEU A 12 -4.68 2.55 -15.37
C LEU A 12 -3.64 3.48 -14.74
N ALA A 13 -2.37 3.30 -15.11
CA ALA A 13 -1.28 4.17 -14.70
C ALA A 13 -1.61 5.65 -14.98
N ALA A 14 -2.07 5.98 -16.20
CA ALA A 14 -2.44 7.36 -16.56
C ALA A 14 -3.60 7.95 -15.73
N HIS A 15 -4.40 7.13 -15.06
CA HIS A 15 -5.48 7.56 -14.20
C HIS A 15 -5.06 7.75 -12.73
N ASP A 16 -4.12 6.92 -12.27
CA ASP A 16 -3.59 6.93 -10.91
C ASP A 16 -2.47 7.99 -10.78
N ASP A 17 -1.77 8.25 -11.89
CA ASP A 17 -0.73 9.27 -12.00
C ASP A 17 -1.23 10.72 -12.06
N VAL A 18 -2.54 10.95 -11.99
CA VAL A 18 -3.09 12.31 -12.06
C VAL A 18 -2.95 12.98 -10.69
N ALA A 19 -2.13 14.02 -10.61
CA ALA A 19 -2.15 14.89 -9.44
C ALA A 19 -3.49 15.65 -9.34
N ILE A 20 -4.27 15.29 -8.32
CA ILE A 20 -5.57 15.93 -8.01
C ILE A 20 -5.51 16.82 -6.77
N ASN A 21 -4.37 16.86 -6.08
CA ASN A 21 -4.14 17.78 -4.97
C ASN A 21 -3.93 19.21 -5.50
N PRO A 22 -4.82 20.18 -5.22
CA PRO A 22 -4.68 21.56 -5.70
C PRO A 22 -3.74 22.42 -4.85
N SER A 23 -3.29 21.93 -3.69
CA SER A 23 -2.55 22.73 -2.71
C SER A 23 -1.15 23.10 -3.21
N GLY A 24 -0.79 24.38 -3.05
CA GLY A 24 0.59 24.86 -3.25
C GLY A 24 1.35 24.99 -1.93
N ASN A 25 0.91 24.26 -0.89
CA ASN A 25 1.17 24.58 0.51
C ASN A 25 2.65 24.87 0.83
N ARG A 26 2.93 26.16 1.12
CA ARG A 26 3.48 26.81 2.34
C ARG A 26 3.17 28.33 2.21
N PRO A 27 2.82 29.17 3.23
CA PRO A 27 2.74 29.02 4.72
C PRO A 27 1.47 29.66 5.38
N LEU A 28 1.41 29.82 6.72
CA LEU A 28 0.68 30.98 7.34
C LEU A 28 1.61 32.10 7.84
N ASP A 29 2.90 31.87 8.07
CA ASP A 29 3.90 32.90 7.82
C ASP A 29 5.32 32.34 7.71
N GLN A 30 6.16 33.17 7.11
CA GLN A 30 7.58 33.15 7.35
C GLN A 30 7.86 33.59 8.80
N MET A 31 8.75 32.85 9.47
CA MET A 31 9.78 33.39 10.38
C MET A 31 9.32 34.00 11.72
N VAL A 32 8.99 33.14 12.68
CA VAL A 32 9.35 33.39 14.09
C VAL A 32 10.07 32.12 14.57
N ASP A 33 11.37 31.93 14.36
CA ASP A 33 12.47 32.76 14.85
C ASP A 33 13.68 32.71 13.88
N ALA A 34 14.30 33.87 13.65
CA ALA A 34 15.50 34.00 12.83
C ALA A 34 16.74 33.66 13.68
N GLY A 35 17.35 32.49 13.49
CA GLY A 35 18.54 32.17 14.26
C GLY A 35 19.34 30.93 13.90
N ARG A 36 20.05 30.95 12.76
CA ARG A 36 21.54 30.83 12.66
C ARG A 36 21.99 30.29 11.30
N ARG A 37 22.82 31.10 10.64
CA ARG A 37 23.75 30.68 9.58
C ARG A 37 24.65 29.56 10.10
N ASN A 38 24.97 28.59 9.24
CA ASN A 38 26.28 27.93 9.10
C ASN A 38 26.21 27.08 7.81
N VAL A 39 26.64 27.56 6.64
CA VAL A 39 28.02 27.45 6.12
C VAL A 39 28.69 26.12 6.47
N LEU A 40 28.70 25.19 5.52
CA LEU A 40 29.71 24.15 5.41
C LEU A 40 30.25 24.16 3.97
N LYS A 41 31.16 25.11 3.73
CA LYS A 41 32.17 25.04 2.66
C LYS A 41 33.52 24.83 3.34
N GLY A 42 34.12 23.66 3.11
CA GLY A 42 35.55 23.44 2.92
C GLY A 42 36.54 23.73 4.06
N GLY A 43 37.38 22.72 4.33
CA GLY A 43 38.84 22.92 4.36
C GLY A 43 39.53 23.07 5.72
N LEU A 44 40.38 22.08 6.02
CA LEU A 44 41.65 22.13 6.75
C LEU A 44 41.97 23.35 7.64
N ALA A 45 42.13 23.11 8.95
CA ALA A 45 43.17 23.74 9.75
C ALA A 45 43.56 22.86 10.97
N LEU A 46 44.86 22.84 11.22
CA LEU A 46 45.64 21.94 12.07
C LEU A 46 45.64 22.30 13.58
N ALA A 47 45.87 21.25 14.38
CA ALA A 47 46.83 21.12 15.49
C ALA A 47 46.58 21.70 16.91
N ALA A 48 46.73 20.75 17.85
CA ALA A 48 47.43 20.81 19.14
C ALA A 48 46.73 21.41 20.36
N LEU A 49 46.38 20.53 21.32
CA LEU A 49 47.06 20.44 22.62
C LEU A 49 46.66 19.11 23.30
N GLY A 50 47.68 18.34 23.70
CA GLY A 50 47.52 17.02 24.32
C GLY A 50 47.57 17.03 25.85
N PHE A 51 47.68 15.81 26.37
CA PHE A 51 47.98 15.39 27.75
C PHE A 51 46.82 15.34 28.76
N PHE A 52 46.22 14.16 28.91
CA PHE A 52 46.50 13.25 30.04
C PHE A 52 46.32 11.80 29.57
N GLY A 53 47.37 10.98 29.71
CA GLY A 53 47.37 9.57 29.37
C GLY A 53 46.98 8.67 30.55
N GLY A 54 46.49 7.47 30.23
CA GLY A 54 46.36 6.37 31.17
C GLY A 54 45.45 5.22 30.70
N GLY A 55 46.06 4.14 30.19
CA GLY A 55 45.68 2.75 30.52
C GLY A 55 44.48 2.08 29.82
N ILE A 56 44.76 1.36 28.73
CA ILE A 56 44.30 0.00 28.36
C ILE A 56 42.82 -0.38 28.63
N SER A 57 42.05 -0.55 27.55
CA SER A 57 41.55 -1.88 27.19
C SER A 57 41.14 -1.90 25.72
N ALA A 58 41.77 -2.76 24.93
CA ALA A 58 41.32 -3.06 23.58
C ALA A 58 39.97 -3.79 23.70
N CYS A 59 38.87 -3.04 23.66
CA CYS A 59 37.60 -3.61 23.25
C CYS A 59 37.82 -4.10 21.82
N ARG A 60 38.06 -5.41 21.67
CA ARG A 60 37.70 -6.11 20.44
C ARG A 60 36.21 -5.80 20.25
N THR A 61 35.90 -4.85 19.37
CA THR A 61 34.59 -4.79 18.74
C THR A 61 34.41 -6.17 18.12
N LEU A 62 33.60 -7.02 18.76
CA LEU A 62 33.09 -8.21 18.09
C LEU A 62 32.52 -7.69 16.77
N ALA A 63 33.07 -8.14 15.64
CA ALA A 63 32.50 -7.80 14.35
C ALA A 63 31.05 -8.25 14.42
N GLU A 64 30.12 -7.29 14.42
CA GLU A 64 28.70 -7.62 14.38
C GLU A 64 28.48 -8.49 13.16
N THR A 65 27.77 -9.59 13.36
CA THR A 65 27.39 -10.47 12.25
C THR A 65 26.57 -9.64 11.26
N PRO A 66 26.92 -9.61 9.97
CA PRO A 66 26.14 -8.86 8.97
C PRO A 66 24.69 -9.32 8.98
N LEU A 67 23.75 -8.37 8.97
CA LEU A 67 22.32 -8.68 8.97
C LEU A 67 21.88 -9.35 7.66
N LEU A 68 22.55 -9.01 6.55
CA LEU A 68 22.32 -9.55 5.21
C LEU A 68 23.30 -10.70 4.92
N GLY A 69 22.82 -11.95 5.05
CA GLY A 69 23.61 -13.17 4.91
C GLY A 69 23.66 -13.77 3.49
N PHE A 70 23.03 -13.12 2.51
CA PHE A 70 22.94 -13.62 1.13
C PHE A 70 23.68 -12.73 0.13
N LYS A 71 24.03 -13.29 -1.03
CA LYS A 71 24.58 -12.54 -2.17
C LYS A 71 23.45 -12.01 -3.04
N GLY A 72 23.56 -10.74 -3.46
CA GLY A 72 22.56 -10.10 -4.33
C GLY A 72 22.38 -10.80 -5.68
N VAL A 73 21.14 -10.81 -6.18
CA VAL A 73 20.75 -11.30 -7.50
C VAL A 73 20.99 -10.20 -8.55
N PRO A 74 21.50 -10.50 -9.76
CA PRO A 74 21.64 -9.51 -10.82
C PRO A 74 20.28 -9.08 -11.39
N GLN A 75 20.21 -7.84 -11.87
CA GLN A 75 19.07 -7.32 -12.63
C GLN A 75 18.78 -8.16 -13.88
N GLN A 76 17.52 -8.16 -14.31
CA GLN A 76 17.07 -8.87 -15.52
C GLN A 76 16.47 -7.87 -16.52
N PHE A 77 16.94 -7.94 -17.75
CA PHE A 77 16.58 -7.01 -18.83
C PHE A 77 15.95 -7.70 -20.04
N ASP A 78 15.88 -9.03 -20.04
CA ASP A 78 15.31 -9.78 -21.16
C ASP A 78 13.80 -9.51 -21.23
N ALA A 79 13.31 -9.02 -22.37
CA ALA A 79 11.89 -8.79 -22.61
C ALA A 79 11.05 -10.08 -22.55
N LYS A 80 11.68 -11.26 -22.56
CA LYS A 80 11.05 -12.58 -22.40
C LYS A 80 11.32 -13.20 -21.02
N PHE A 81 11.83 -12.43 -20.07
CA PHE A 81 12.08 -12.93 -18.72
C PHE A 81 10.76 -13.24 -18.03
N ASP A 82 10.41 -14.52 -17.90
CA ASP A 82 9.09 -14.95 -17.40
C ASP A 82 9.24 -15.97 -16.26
N GLN A 83 10.09 -15.65 -15.28
CA GLN A 83 10.36 -16.52 -14.13
C GLN A 83 10.67 -15.69 -12.88
N VAL A 84 10.69 -16.35 -11.72
CA VAL A 84 11.15 -15.76 -10.46
C VAL A 84 12.54 -16.31 -10.13
N ILE A 85 13.51 -15.42 -9.93
CA ILE A 85 14.85 -15.78 -9.46
C ILE A 85 15.04 -15.24 -8.05
N VAL A 86 15.52 -16.08 -7.14
CA VAL A 86 15.92 -15.72 -5.77
C VAL A 86 17.43 -15.87 -5.56
N ALA A 87 17.94 -15.31 -4.47
CA ALA A 87 19.33 -15.45 -4.05
C ALA A 87 19.78 -16.92 -3.96
N GLU A 88 21.08 -17.16 -4.16
CA GLU A 88 21.66 -18.49 -4.06
C GLU A 88 21.42 -19.12 -2.67
N GLY A 89 21.07 -20.40 -2.65
CA GLY A 89 20.73 -21.11 -1.40
C GLY A 89 19.26 -21.00 -1.00
N TYR A 90 18.42 -20.36 -1.83
CA TYR A 90 16.98 -20.26 -1.65
C TYR A 90 16.22 -20.97 -2.77
N SER A 91 14.97 -21.33 -2.49
CA SER A 91 14.01 -21.87 -3.46
C SER A 91 12.73 -21.04 -3.43
N ALA A 92 12.21 -20.71 -4.61
CA ALA A 92 10.92 -20.04 -4.81
C ALA A 92 9.99 -20.97 -5.59
N ARG A 93 8.71 -21.05 -5.18
CA ARG A 93 7.69 -21.81 -5.92
C ARG A 93 6.34 -21.10 -5.93
N PRO A 94 5.60 -21.14 -7.06
CA PRO A 94 4.18 -20.77 -7.08
C PRO A 94 3.41 -21.54 -6.00
N PHE A 95 2.58 -20.83 -5.24
CA PHE A 95 1.83 -21.40 -4.11
C PHE A 95 0.31 -21.25 -4.28
N PHE A 96 -0.14 -20.06 -4.66
CA PHE A 96 -1.54 -19.71 -4.82
C PHE A 96 -1.68 -18.64 -5.90
N SER A 97 -2.52 -18.88 -6.90
CA SER A 97 -2.67 -17.98 -8.07
C SER A 97 -4.12 -17.61 -8.33
N TRP A 98 -4.37 -16.48 -9.00
CA TRP A 98 -5.71 -16.09 -9.47
C TRP A 98 -6.46 -17.29 -10.09
N GLY A 99 -7.71 -17.51 -9.71
CA GLY A 99 -8.52 -18.63 -10.19
C GLY A 99 -8.33 -19.95 -9.42
N ASP A 100 -7.36 -20.04 -8.49
CA ASP A 100 -7.22 -21.22 -7.64
C ASP A 100 -8.40 -21.36 -6.67
N ALA A 101 -8.76 -22.59 -6.30
CA ALA A 101 -9.83 -22.83 -5.33
C ALA A 101 -9.54 -22.20 -3.95
N VAL A 102 -10.52 -21.44 -3.45
CA VAL A 102 -10.58 -21.00 -2.04
C VAL A 102 -11.63 -21.84 -1.31
N LEU A 103 -12.86 -21.87 -1.82
CA LEU A 103 -13.93 -22.70 -1.25
C LEU A 103 -13.86 -24.15 -1.77
N ALA A 104 -14.41 -25.09 -0.99
CA ALA A 104 -14.35 -26.52 -1.28
C ALA A 104 -14.96 -26.91 -2.63
N ASP A 105 -15.99 -26.19 -3.05
CA ASP A 105 -16.77 -26.41 -4.28
C ASP A 105 -16.37 -25.45 -5.42
N ALA A 106 -15.25 -24.74 -5.28
CA ALA A 106 -14.70 -23.92 -6.36
C ALA A 106 -14.26 -24.81 -7.53
N PRO A 107 -14.62 -24.47 -8.78
CA PRO A 107 -14.11 -25.21 -9.93
C PRO A 107 -12.60 -24.98 -10.10
N ALA A 108 -11.92 -25.94 -10.72
CA ALA A 108 -10.55 -25.74 -11.17
C ALA A 108 -10.50 -24.66 -12.27
N PHE A 109 -9.42 -23.87 -12.28
CA PHE A 109 -9.16 -22.93 -13.36
C PHE A 109 -9.03 -23.66 -14.70
N LYS A 110 -9.81 -23.23 -15.68
CA LYS A 110 -9.95 -23.84 -17.01
C LYS A 110 -8.84 -23.42 -17.97
N GLY A 111 -8.07 -22.39 -17.65
CA GLY A 111 -6.97 -21.87 -18.47
C GLY A 111 -7.38 -20.79 -19.47
N ASP A 112 -8.67 -20.72 -19.84
CA ASP A 112 -9.19 -19.78 -20.83
C ASP A 112 -10.00 -18.62 -20.22
N ALA A 113 -10.14 -18.60 -18.89
CA ALA A 113 -10.94 -17.65 -18.13
C ALA A 113 -12.45 -17.70 -18.44
N SER A 114 -13.00 -18.85 -18.84
CA SER A 114 -14.44 -19.07 -19.10
C SER A 114 -15.28 -19.39 -17.86
N GLU A 115 -14.71 -19.28 -16.66
CA GLU A 115 -15.43 -19.32 -15.39
C GLU A 115 -16.46 -18.19 -15.29
N THR A 116 -17.58 -18.50 -14.63
CA THR A 116 -18.64 -17.54 -14.34
C THR A 116 -18.26 -16.62 -13.18
N TRP A 117 -19.07 -15.60 -12.88
CA TRP A 117 -18.83 -14.77 -11.69
C TRP A 117 -19.10 -15.54 -10.39
N GLU A 118 -20.03 -16.50 -10.42
CA GLU A 118 -20.30 -17.40 -9.29
C GLU A 118 -19.13 -18.32 -8.99
N ASP A 119 -18.44 -18.80 -10.04
CA ASP A 119 -17.20 -19.57 -9.90
C ASP A 119 -16.09 -18.68 -9.31
N GLN A 120 -15.93 -17.47 -9.85
CA GLN A 120 -14.93 -16.50 -9.41
C GLN A 120 -15.12 -16.11 -7.93
N LEU A 121 -16.35 -16.06 -7.41
CA LEU A 121 -16.64 -15.84 -5.99
C LEU A 121 -16.12 -16.94 -5.05
N LYS A 122 -15.72 -18.09 -5.61
CA LYS A 122 -15.21 -19.24 -4.85
C LYS A 122 -13.70 -19.46 -5.05
N GLN A 123 -13.12 -18.79 -6.03
CA GLN A 123 -11.72 -18.88 -6.41
C GLN A 123 -10.90 -17.71 -5.85
N ALA A 124 -9.57 -17.74 -5.96
CA ALA A 124 -8.71 -16.60 -5.70
C ALA A 124 -9.12 -15.42 -6.58
N GLY A 125 -9.11 -14.20 -6.03
CA GLY A 125 -9.25 -12.99 -6.81
C GLY A 125 -8.05 -12.74 -7.73
N ASP A 126 -8.11 -11.64 -8.48
CA ASP A 126 -7.04 -11.23 -9.39
C ASP A 126 -6.14 -10.17 -8.72
N ASN A 127 -4.92 -9.99 -9.24
CA ASN A 127 -3.95 -9.01 -8.73
C ASN A 127 -3.77 -9.08 -7.21
N HIS A 128 -3.14 -10.17 -6.78
CA HIS A 128 -2.76 -10.39 -5.39
C HIS A 128 -1.86 -9.25 -4.89
N ASP A 129 -2.19 -8.67 -3.74
CA ASP A 129 -1.51 -7.51 -3.17
C ASP A 129 -1.19 -7.74 -1.68
N GLY A 130 -1.39 -6.76 -0.79
CA GLY A 130 -1.14 -6.84 0.62
C GLY A 130 -1.59 -8.17 1.23
N MET A 131 -0.74 -8.77 2.05
CA MET A 131 -1.06 -10.03 2.70
C MET A 131 -0.45 -10.20 4.07
N HIS A 132 -1.01 -11.11 4.87
CA HIS A 132 -0.45 -11.48 6.16
C HIS A 132 -0.69 -12.96 6.50
N PHE A 133 0.31 -13.57 7.15
CA PHE A 133 0.22 -14.91 7.73
C PHE A 133 -0.14 -14.81 9.22
N PHE A 134 -1.35 -15.28 9.57
CA PHE A 134 -1.83 -15.39 10.94
C PHE A 134 -1.53 -16.80 11.48
N PRO A 135 -0.56 -16.96 12.40
CA PRO A 135 -0.20 -18.27 12.92
C PRO A 135 -1.28 -18.83 13.85
N PHE A 136 -1.50 -20.15 13.79
CA PHE A 136 -2.25 -20.84 14.83
C PHE A 136 -1.37 -21.06 16.08
N PRO A 137 -1.84 -20.72 17.30
CA PRO A 137 -1.02 -20.78 18.50
C PRO A 137 -0.40 -22.15 18.82
N GLU A 138 -1.05 -23.24 18.42
CA GLU A 138 -0.59 -24.61 18.64
C GLU A 138 0.58 -25.03 17.74
N ALA A 139 0.77 -24.36 16.59
CA ALA A 139 1.80 -24.69 15.62
C ALA A 139 2.20 -23.44 14.80
N PRO A 140 2.70 -22.37 15.45
CA PRO A 140 2.77 -21.04 14.87
C PRO A 140 3.74 -20.92 13.68
N ASN A 141 4.68 -21.85 13.54
CA ASN A 141 5.64 -21.87 12.43
C ASN A 141 5.29 -22.86 11.32
N ASP A 142 4.19 -23.61 11.48
CA ASP A 142 3.84 -24.74 10.63
C ASP A 142 2.36 -24.74 10.19
N HIS A 143 1.52 -23.88 10.77
CA HIS A 143 0.08 -23.87 10.55
C HIS A 143 -0.50 -22.48 10.81
N GLY A 144 -1.35 -21.99 9.90
CA GLY A 144 -2.02 -20.71 10.07
C GLY A 144 -2.96 -20.37 8.92
N LEU A 145 -3.37 -19.11 8.87
CA LEU A 145 -4.18 -18.54 7.80
C LEU A 145 -3.34 -17.55 7.01
N LEU A 146 -3.38 -17.64 5.69
CA LEU A 146 -2.85 -16.62 4.79
C LEU A 146 -4.03 -15.77 4.28
N VAL A 147 -3.97 -14.47 4.54
CA VAL A 147 -4.98 -13.48 4.15
C VAL A 147 -4.37 -12.58 3.09
N ILE A 148 -5.00 -12.48 1.91
CA ILE A 148 -4.40 -11.89 0.71
C ILE A 148 -5.42 -10.99 0.05
N ASN A 149 -5.04 -9.74 -0.23
CA ASN A 149 -5.85 -8.80 -0.98
C ASN A 149 -5.84 -9.11 -2.49
N HIS A 150 -6.88 -8.63 -3.17
CA HIS A 150 -7.07 -8.70 -4.62
C HIS A 150 -7.48 -7.31 -5.07
N GLU A 151 -6.51 -6.58 -5.62
CA GLU A 151 -6.61 -5.14 -5.78
C GLU A 151 -7.54 -4.78 -6.93
N TYR A 152 -7.16 -5.15 -8.15
CA TYR A 152 -7.92 -4.87 -9.37
C TYR A 152 -8.01 -6.10 -10.28
N ILE A 153 -8.34 -5.88 -11.55
CA ILE A 153 -8.50 -6.94 -12.55
C ILE A 153 -7.68 -6.63 -13.78
N ASN A 154 -7.28 -7.69 -14.48
CA ASN A 154 -6.72 -7.58 -15.82
C ASN A 154 -7.79 -7.91 -16.87
N PRO A 155 -7.70 -7.37 -18.11
CA PRO A 155 -8.59 -7.77 -19.20
C PRO A 155 -8.59 -9.28 -19.47
N THR A 156 -7.51 -9.98 -19.09
CA THR A 156 -7.36 -11.44 -19.18
C THR A 156 -8.35 -12.22 -18.33
N LEU A 157 -9.02 -11.58 -17.35
CA LEU A 157 -10.15 -12.13 -16.59
C LEU A 157 -11.31 -12.58 -17.49
N HIS A 158 -11.43 -11.96 -18.67
CA HIS A 158 -12.46 -12.27 -19.66
C HIS A 158 -11.87 -13.04 -20.84
N ALA A 159 -12.50 -14.15 -21.21
CA ALA A 159 -12.06 -14.97 -22.34
C ALA A 159 -11.93 -14.14 -23.65
N ALA A 160 -12.83 -13.16 -23.85
CA ALA A 160 -12.88 -12.27 -25.01
C ALA A 160 -12.32 -10.85 -24.74
N GLY A 161 -11.70 -10.62 -23.58
CA GLY A 161 -11.38 -9.28 -23.09
C GLY A 161 -12.63 -8.48 -22.68
N ILE A 162 -12.43 -7.20 -22.37
CA ILE A 162 -13.52 -6.30 -21.97
C ILE A 162 -14.39 -5.95 -23.19
N VAL A 163 -15.68 -6.30 -23.15
CA VAL A 163 -16.65 -6.08 -24.24
C VAL A 163 -17.74 -5.09 -23.83
N TYR A 164 -18.11 -4.23 -24.79
CA TYR A 164 -19.27 -3.34 -24.70
C TYR A 164 -20.29 -3.69 -25.79
N VAL A 165 -21.57 -3.74 -25.43
CA VAL A 165 -22.71 -3.90 -26.34
C VAL A 165 -23.57 -2.65 -26.23
N ASP A 166 -23.80 -1.95 -27.34
CA ASP A 166 -24.53 -0.69 -27.37
C ASP A 166 -24.05 0.35 -26.33
N GLY A 167 -22.73 0.41 -26.14
CA GLY A 167 -22.08 1.32 -25.20
C GLY A 167 -22.15 0.89 -23.72
N LYS A 168 -22.63 -0.32 -23.41
CA LYS A 168 -22.75 -0.84 -22.04
C LYS A 168 -21.94 -2.11 -21.81
N ARG A 169 -21.44 -2.28 -20.59
CA ARG A 169 -20.84 -3.54 -20.13
C ARG A 169 -21.92 -4.62 -20.01
N LYS A 170 -21.55 -5.89 -20.15
CA LYS A 170 -22.42 -7.00 -19.77
C LYS A 170 -22.47 -7.10 -18.25
N VAL A 171 -23.66 -7.34 -17.70
CA VAL A 171 -23.86 -7.49 -16.24
C VAL A 171 -22.98 -8.60 -15.68
N GLU A 172 -22.89 -9.74 -16.35
CA GLU A 172 -22.08 -10.88 -15.86
C GLU A 172 -20.58 -10.59 -15.88
N ASP A 173 -20.09 -9.82 -16.86
CA ASP A 173 -18.68 -9.39 -16.92
C ASP A 173 -18.37 -8.46 -15.73
N VAL A 174 -19.25 -7.50 -15.44
CA VAL A 174 -19.10 -6.59 -14.28
C VAL A 174 -19.16 -7.36 -12.97
N LYS A 175 -20.08 -8.31 -12.82
CA LYS A 175 -20.14 -9.18 -11.63
C LYS A 175 -18.89 -10.04 -11.47
N LYS A 176 -18.31 -10.51 -12.58
CA LYS A 176 -17.06 -11.29 -12.53
C LYS A 176 -15.89 -10.43 -12.06
N GLU A 177 -15.79 -9.20 -12.57
CA GLU A 177 -14.80 -8.22 -12.09
C GLU A 177 -15.00 -7.92 -10.61
N GLN A 178 -16.23 -7.62 -10.21
CA GLN A 178 -16.66 -7.43 -8.83
C GLN A 178 -16.33 -8.62 -7.91
N ALA A 179 -16.43 -9.84 -8.41
CA ALA A 179 -16.09 -11.07 -7.70
C ALA A 179 -14.57 -11.33 -7.63
N ALA A 180 -13.78 -10.74 -8.53
CA ALA A 180 -12.32 -10.89 -8.58
C ALA A 180 -11.58 -9.95 -7.61
N HIS A 181 -12.18 -8.84 -7.17
CA HIS A 181 -11.59 -7.97 -6.15
C HIS A 181 -11.80 -8.52 -4.72
N GLY A 182 -11.15 -7.89 -3.75
CA GLY A 182 -11.42 -8.06 -2.32
C GLY A 182 -10.32 -8.79 -1.58
N VAL A 183 -10.66 -9.87 -0.87
CA VAL A 183 -9.73 -10.62 -0.02
C VAL A 183 -9.99 -12.13 -0.12
N SER A 184 -8.93 -12.92 -0.13
CA SER A 184 -8.96 -14.36 0.15
C SER A 184 -8.41 -14.63 1.54
N VAL A 185 -9.09 -15.49 2.30
CA VAL A 185 -8.54 -16.16 3.48
C VAL A 185 -8.36 -17.62 3.12
N ILE A 186 -7.16 -18.18 3.29
CA ILE A 186 -6.89 -19.61 3.10
C ILE A 186 -6.12 -20.19 4.28
N GLU A 187 -6.49 -21.40 4.72
CA GLU A 187 -5.69 -22.14 5.70
C GLU A 187 -4.50 -22.82 5.01
N VAL A 188 -3.31 -22.69 5.62
CA VAL A 188 -2.06 -23.28 5.14
C VAL A 188 -1.35 -24.04 6.25
N LYS A 189 -0.75 -25.18 5.92
CA LYS A 189 -0.10 -26.07 6.89
C LYS A 189 1.04 -26.86 6.28
N LYS A 190 2.13 -27.09 7.01
CA LYS A 190 3.17 -28.05 6.61
C LYS A 190 2.67 -29.49 6.69
N ASP A 191 2.93 -30.27 5.65
CA ASP A 191 2.69 -31.71 5.64
C ASP A 191 3.77 -32.47 6.46
N GLY A 192 3.65 -33.80 6.53
CA GLY A 192 4.60 -34.65 7.25
C GLY A 192 6.04 -34.63 6.70
N SER A 193 6.25 -34.07 5.50
CA SER A 193 7.55 -33.86 4.87
C SER A 193 8.09 -32.44 5.10
N GLY A 194 7.35 -31.58 5.82
CA GLY A 194 7.73 -30.21 6.09
C GLY A 194 7.38 -29.22 4.99
N HIS A 195 6.62 -29.61 3.96
CA HIS A 195 6.23 -28.71 2.88
C HIS A 195 4.89 -28.02 3.17
N TRP A 196 4.83 -26.70 2.99
CA TRP A 196 3.57 -25.96 3.08
C TRP A 196 2.56 -26.41 2.04
N GLN A 197 1.34 -26.69 2.49
CA GLN A 197 0.19 -27.05 1.68
C GLN A 197 -0.97 -26.11 1.98
N ARG A 198 -1.85 -25.91 1.00
CA ARG A 198 -3.17 -25.32 1.23
C ARG A 198 -4.10 -26.39 1.79
N VAL A 199 -4.90 -26.04 2.80
CA VAL A 199 -5.86 -26.96 3.41
C VAL A 199 -7.19 -26.86 2.66
N ALA A 200 -7.39 -27.78 1.71
CA ALA A 200 -8.61 -27.85 0.92
C ALA A 200 -9.85 -28.06 1.81
N GLY A 201 -10.91 -27.30 1.55
CA GLY A 201 -12.16 -27.39 2.31
C GLY A 201 -12.08 -26.96 3.77
N SER A 202 -11.03 -26.20 4.15
CA SER A 202 -10.98 -25.60 5.48
C SER A 202 -12.21 -24.74 5.74
N ARG A 203 -12.72 -24.81 6.98
CA ARG A 203 -13.80 -23.94 7.47
C ARG A 203 -13.42 -22.46 7.48
N TYR A 204 -12.12 -22.12 7.52
CA TYR A 204 -11.63 -20.75 7.54
C TYR A 204 -11.55 -20.14 6.15
N ASN A 205 -11.52 -20.97 5.10
CA ASN A 205 -11.40 -20.47 3.74
C ASN A 205 -12.58 -19.59 3.40
N ARG A 206 -12.29 -18.38 2.90
CA ARG A 206 -13.31 -17.36 2.66
C ARG A 206 -12.92 -16.44 1.51
N ARG A 207 -13.90 -16.10 0.68
CA ARG A 207 -13.82 -14.95 -0.22
C ARG A 207 -14.62 -13.79 0.34
N ILE A 208 -14.00 -12.62 0.32
CA ILE A 208 -14.61 -11.32 0.55
C ILE A 208 -14.40 -10.55 -0.75
N SER A 209 -15.42 -9.88 -1.26
CA SER A 209 -15.39 -9.21 -2.57
C SER A 209 -16.23 -7.93 -2.55
N THR A 210 -16.32 -7.25 -3.70
CA THR A 210 -17.21 -6.08 -3.87
C THR A 210 -18.71 -6.41 -3.67
N LEU A 211 -19.06 -7.69 -3.56
CA LEU A 211 -20.42 -8.20 -3.34
C LEU A 211 -20.68 -8.62 -1.89
N THR A 212 -19.68 -8.54 -1.00
CA THR A 212 -19.82 -8.97 0.39
C THR A 212 -20.44 -7.87 1.25
N PRO A 213 -21.54 -8.13 2.00
CA PRO A 213 -22.08 -7.15 2.93
C PRO A 213 -21.12 -6.87 4.08
N MET A 214 -20.93 -5.58 4.40
CA MET A 214 -20.04 -5.08 5.44
C MET A 214 -20.76 -4.08 6.33
N GLN A 215 -20.28 -3.91 7.55
CA GLN A 215 -20.77 -2.92 8.49
C GLN A 215 -19.96 -1.62 8.34
N LEU A 216 -20.62 -0.47 8.37
CA LEU A 216 -19.95 0.81 8.62
C LEU A 216 -19.87 1.05 10.14
N SER A 217 -18.68 1.35 10.66
CA SER A 217 -18.45 1.63 12.08
C SER A 217 -17.68 2.95 12.29
N GLY A 218 -17.70 3.46 13.52
CA GLY A 218 -17.11 4.76 13.86
C GLY A 218 -18.01 5.97 13.54
N PRO A 219 -17.45 7.20 13.53
CA PRO A 219 -18.22 8.45 13.54
C PRO A 219 -19.16 8.68 12.35
N LEU A 220 -18.94 8.01 11.20
CA LEU A 220 -19.78 8.17 10.01
C LEU A 220 -20.88 7.10 9.88
N ALA A 221 -20.92 6.10 10.76
CA ALA A 221 -21.96 5.07 10.73
C ALA A 221 -23.35 5.68 10.99
N GLY A 222 -24.20 5.65 9.98
CA GLY A 222 -25.55 6.24 9.99
C GLY A 222 -25.62 7.73 9.60
N ASN A 223 -24.48 8.35 9.26
CA ASN A 223 -24.43 9.73 8.80
C ASN A 223 -25.19 9.90 7.47
N ALA A 224 -25.78 11.08 7.22
CA ALA A 224 -26.49 11.37 5.98
C ALA A 224 -25.62 11.20 4.72
N ALA A 225 -24.31 11.47 4.82
CA ALA A 225 -23.34 11.27 3.74
C ALA A 225 -23.03 9.79 3.44
N MET A 226 -23.56 8.85 4.22
CA MET A 226 -23.43 7.40 4.01
C MET A 226 -24.69 6.74 3.48
N LYS A 227 -25.81 7.48 3.39
CA LYS A 227 -27.11 6.94 2.99
C LYS A 227 -27.25 6.94 1.47
N THR A 228 -27.75 5.85 0.94
CA THR A 228 -28.09 5.70 -0.49
C THR A 228 -29.47 5.11 -0.63
N ALA A 229 -29.99 5.03 -1.86
CA ALA A 229 -31.27 4.40 -2.14
C ALA A 229 -31.34 2.94 -1.69
N SER A 230 -30.22 2.21 -1.75
CA SER A 230 -30.12 0.79 -1.34
C SER A 230 -29.79 0.58 0.13
N ASP A 231 -29.26 1.58 0.85
CA ASP A 231 -29.15 1.58 2.31
C ASP A 231 -29.52 2.96 2.90
N PRO A 232 -30.82 3.18 3.18
CA PRO A 232 -31.29 4.41 3.84
C PRO A 232 -30.82 4.55 5.30
N SER A 233 -30.30 3.49 5.92
CA SER A 233 -29.77 3.55 7.28
C SER A 233 -28.37 4.15 7.34
N GLY A 234 -27.58 3.99 6.27
CA GLY A 234 -26.18 4.42 6.18
C GLY A 234 -25.25 3.64 7.10
N ARG A 235 -25.57 2.37 7.38
CA ARG A 235 -24.86 1.52 8.35
C ARG A 235 -24.31 0.24 7.75
N GLU A 236 -24.70 -0.11 6.54
CA GLU A 236 -24.20 -1.28 5.84
C GLU A 236 -23.68 -0.87 4.47
N VAL A 237 -22.69 -1.55 3.94
CA VAL A 237 -22.17 -1.31 2.59
C VAL A 237 -21.89 -2.64 1.91
N ILE A 238 -22.14 -2.71 0.62
CA ILE A 238 -21.83 -3.91 -0.16
C ILE A 238 -20.43 -3.72 -0.74
N GLY A 239 -19.50 -4.47 -0.20
CA GLY A 239 -18.19 -4.65 -0.78
C GLY A 239 -17.09 -3.75 -0.26
N THR A 240 -15.88 -4.16 -0.65
CA THR A 240 -14.61 -3.46 -0.56
C THR A 240 -14.04 -3.34 -1.97
N LEU A 241 -13.32 -2.28 -2.29
CA LEU A 241 -12.77 -2.01 -3.63
C LEU A 241 -11.28 -1.72 -3.56
N ASN A 242 -10.58 -2.09 -4.64
CA ASN A 242 -9.22 -1.67 -4.89
C ASN A 242 -8.34 -1.89 -3.65
N ASN A 243 -8.30 -3.15 -3.23
CA ASN A 243 -7.64 -3.56 -2.01
C ASN A 243 -6.14 -3.70 -2.27
N CYS A 244 -5.41 -2.63 -1.99
CA CYS A 244 -3.97 -2.51 -2.20
C CYS A 244 -3.19 -3.25 -1.09
N SER A 245 -2.40 -2.54 -0.28
CA SER A 245 -1.69 -3.07 0.88
C SER A 245 -2.59 -3.41 2.08
N MET A 246 -1.99 -3.57 3.25
CA MET A 246 -2.60 -4.18 4.43
C MET A 246 -2.12 -3.56 5.74
N GLY A 247 -2.73 -4.04 6.81
CA GLY A 247 -2.28 -3.86 8.18
C GLY A 247 -2.78 -4.99 9.07
N VAL A 248 -2.26 -5.06 10.29
CA VAL A 248 -2.73 -6.00 11.30
C VAL A 248 -2.93 -5.34 12.64
N THR A 249 -3.92 -5.79 13.37
CA THR A 249 -4.15 -5.34 14.74
C THR A 249 -3.46 -6.27 15.74
N PRO A 250 -3.06 -5.76 16.92
CA PRO A 250 -2.49 -6.62 17.94
C PRO A 250 -3.52 -7.56 18.59
N TRP A 251 -4.81 -7.43 18.25
CA TRP A 251 -5.88 -8.35 18.65
C TRP A 251 -6.25 -9.37 17.56
N GLY A 252 -5.43 -9.51 16.51
CA GLY A 252 -5.51 -10.63 15.57
C GLY A 252 -6.52 -10.46 14.44
N THR A 253 -6.80 -9.22 14.03
CA THR A 253 -7.62 -8.90 12.85
C THR A 253 -6.76 -8.32 11.73
N TYR A 254 -7.20 -8.54 10.50
CA TYR A 254 -6.60 -8.04 9.28
C TYR A 254 -7.24 -6.72 8.87
N LEU A 255 -6.44 -5.79 8.33
CA LEU A 255 -6.88 -4.47 7.87
C LEU A 255 -6.61 -4.38 6.36
N ALA A 256 -7.64 -4.56 5.54
CA ALA A 256 -7.55 -4.32 4.11
C ALA A 256 -7.75 -2.82 3.83
N CYS A 257 -6.97 -2.24 2.92
CA CYS A 257 -7.01 -0.81 2.62
C CYS A 257 -7.63 -0.57 1.25
N GLU A 258 -8.54 0.40 1.14
CA GLU A 258 -9.14 0.80 -0.14
C GLU A 258 -8.39 2.01 -0.70
N GLU A 259 -7.82 1.86 -1.88
CA GLU A 259 -6.79 2.75 -2.43
C GLU A 259 -7.36 3.54 -3.62
N ASN A 260 -7.25 3.05 -4.85
CA ASN A 260 -7.81 3.69 -6.05
C ASN A 260 -9.34 3.52 -6.26
N TRP A 261 -10.12 3.48 -5.18
CA TRP A 261 -11.59 3.29 -5.18
C TRP A 261 -12.37 4.34 -5.99
N HIS A 262 -11.82 5.54 -6.15
CA HIS A 262 -12.46 6.64 -6.87
C HIS A 262 -12.56 6.38 -8.38
N ASN A 263 -11.76 5.44 -8.93
CA ASN A 263 -11.75 5.05 -10.34
C ASN A 263 -13.04 4.37 -10.81
N TYR A 264 -13.88 3.92 -9.87
CA TYR A 264 -15.05 3.09 -10.13
C TYR A 264 -16.34 3.89 -10.22
N PHE A 265 -16.29 5.19 -9.95
CA PHE A 265 -17.48 6.03 -9.84
C PHE A 265 -17.47 7.20 -10.82
N ILE A 266 -18.66 7.69 -11.15
CA ILE A 266 -18.86 8.86 -11.99
C ILE A 266 -20.05 9.68 -11.48
N ASN A 267 -19.94 11.01 -11.53
CA ASN A 267 -21.04 11.93 -11.29
C ASN A 267 -21.15 12.91 -12.48
N ARG A 268 -22.21 12.76 -13.28
CA ARG A 268 -22.43 13.52 -14.52
C ARG A 268 -23.13 14.86 -14.31
N ASP A 269 -23.57 15.15 -13.10
CA ASP A 269 -24.14 16.45 -12.75
C ASP A 269 -23.00 17.41 -12.39
N ALA A 270 -22.67 18.30 -13.32
CA ALA A 270 -21.56 19.23 -13.15
C ALA A 270 -21.75 20.19 -11.95
N ALA A 271 -22.99 20.54 -11.59
CA ALA A 271 -23.26 21.44 -10.48
C ALA A 271 -23.09 20.70 -9.14
N ASP A 272 -23.63 19.48 -9.03
CA ASP A 272 -23.46 18.63 -7.84
C ASP A 272 -21.99 18.28 -7.62
N HIS A 273 -21.29 17.81 -8.67
CA HIS A 273 -19.86 17.49 -8.61
C HIS A 273 -19.01 18.67 -8.13
N ALA A 274 -19.25 19.88 -8.67
CA ALA A 274 -18.49 21.07 -8.31
C ALA A 274 -18.68 21.50 -6.85
N GLN A 275 -19.88 21.30 -6.28
CA GLN A 275 -20.20 21.66 -4.89
C GLN A 275 -19.74 20.60 -3.89
N ARG A 276 -19.61 19.34 -4.32
CA ARG A 276 -19.33 18.21 -3.45
C ARG A 276 -17.82 17.97 -3.32
N VAL A 277 -17.25 18.44 -2.21
CA VAL A 277 -15.83 18.25 -1.87
C VAL A 277 -15.44 16.76 -1.94
N SER A 278 -16.29 15.88 -1.42
CA SER A 278 -16.03 14.43 -1.34
C SER A 278 -15.93 13.72 -2.70
N HIS A 279 -16.38 14.37 -3.78
CA HIS A 279 -16.20 13.90 -5.16
C HIS A 279 -15.08 14.65 -5.86
N LYS A 280 -15.12 15.99 -5.82
CA LYS A 280 -14.18 16.84 -6.54
C LYS A 280 -12.74 16.64 -6.08
N ARG A 281 -12.50 16.63 -4.76
CA ARG A 281 -11.15 16.56 -4.17
C ARG A 281 -10.51 15.17 -4.32
N TYR A 282 -11.33 14.15 -4.55
CA TYR A 282 -10.94 12.76 -4.74
C TYR A 282 -10.97 12.33 -6.22
N GLY A 283 -11.19 13.25 -7.16
CA GLY A 283 -11.05 12.94 -8.59
C GLY A 283 -12.11 12.00 -9.18
N ILE A 284 -13.33 12.00 -8.63
CA ILE A 284 -14.44 11.24 -9.23
C ILE A 284 -14.70 11.72 -10.66
N ALA A 285 -14.89 10.78 -11.59
CA ALA A 285 -15.13 11.12 -12.99
C ALA A 285 -16.37 12.00 -13.15
N LYS A 286 -16.35 12.91 -14.12
CA LYS A 286 -17.43 13.88 -14.38
C LYS A 286 -18.16 13.68 -15.71
N GLU A 287 -17.56 12.91 -16.61
CA GLU A 287 -18.04 12.71 -17.97
C GLU A 287 -17.55 11.35 -18.50
N GLY A 288 -18.21 10.84 -19.55
CA GLY A 288 -17.88 9.54 -20.13
C GLY A 288 -18.26 8.38 -19.23
N LEU A 289 -17.28 7.49 -18.97
CA LEU A 289 -17.40 6.31 -18.12
C LEU A 289 -16.59 6.48 -16.84
N SER A 290 -16.84 5.66 -15.81
CA SER A 290 -15.98 5.58 -14.63
C SER A 290 -14.58 5.04 -15.02
N LYS A 291 -13.66 5.96 -15.34
CA LYS A 291 -12.28 5.71 -15.77
C LYS A 291 -12.17 4.45 -16.67
N ASN A 292 -11.56 3.37 -16.19
CA ASN A 292 -11.32 2.15 -16.97
C ASN A 292 -12.42 1.06 -16.90
N TYR A 293 -13.35 1.15 -15.95
CA TYR A 293 -14.20 0.02 -15.59
C TYR A 293 -15.58 0.07 -16.26
N GLY A 294 -16.22 1.25 -16.32
CA GLY A 294 -17.56 1.39 -16.90
C GLY A 294 -18.64 0.58 -16.18
N TRP A 295 -18.46 0.26 -14.90
CA TRP A 295 -19.38 -0.57 -14.11
C TRP A 295 -20.75 0.05 -13.97
N GLU A 296 -20.84 1.37 -13.93
CA GLU A 296 -22.09 2.12 -13.81
C GLU A 296 -23.06 1.85 -14.98
N THR A 297 -22.54 1.38 -16.12
CA THR A 297 -23.36 1.03 -17.28
C THR A 297 -24.17 -0.26 -17.07
N ALA A 298 -23.81 -1.08 -16.07
CA ALA A 298 -24.45 -2.35 -15.75
C ALA A 298 -24.91 -2.45 -14.29
N ASP A 299 -24.25 -1.76 -13.36
CA ASP A 299 -24.58 -1.68 -11.94
C ASP A 299 -24.75 -0.20 -11.53
N PRO A 300 -26.00 0.28 -11.32
CA PRO A 300 -26.28 1.69 -11.03
C PRO A 300 -25.71 2.17 -9.69
N ARG A 301 -25.20 1.27 -8.84
CA ARG A 301 -24.54 1.61 -7.59
C ARG A 301 -23.24 2.41 -7.81
N PHE A 302 -22.63 2.25 -8.99
CA PHE A 302 -21.42 2.96 -9.40
C PHE A 302 -21.72 4.26 -10.17
N ASP A 303 -22.99 4.56 -10.44
CA ASP A 303 -23.41 5.88 -10.93
C ASP A 303 -23.70 6.81 -9.75
N ALA A 304 -22.75 7.69 -9.45
CA ALA A 304 -22.86 8.69 -8.40
C ALA A 304 -23.47 10.01 -8.92
N THR A 305 -24.20 9.98 -10.03
CA THR A 305 -25.03 11.11 -10.49
C THR A 305 -26.30 11.20 -9.62
N PRO A 306 -26.70 12.38 -9.12
CA PRO A 306 -27.90 12.51 -8.29
C PRO A 306 -29.19 12.26 -9.08
N TYR A 307 -30.04 11.37 -8.56
CA TYR A 307 -31.38 11.07 -9.08
C TYR A 307 -32.43 11.53 -8.05
N ARG A 308 -32.91 12.77 -8.18
CA ARG A 308 -33.75 13.47 -7.19
C ARG A 308 -35.11 12.80 -6.92
N ASP A 309 -35.53 11.90 -7.79
CA ASP A 309 -36.75 11.09 -7.66
C ASP A 309 -36.55 9.82 -6.81
N GLN A 310 -35.30 9.49 -6.46
CA GLN A 310 -34.95 8.34 -5.64
C GLN A 310 -34.64 8.76 -4.18
N PRO A 311 -34.86 7.88 -3.19
CA PRO A 311 -34.42 8.13 -1.82
C PRO A 311 -32.92 8.47 -1.76
N HIS A 312 -32.58 9.49 -0.99
CA HIS A 312 -31.19 9.96 -0.84
C HIS A 312 -30.51 10.33 -2.17
N ASP A 313 -31.28 10.77 -3.16
CA ASP A 313 -30.82 11.11 -4.52
C ASP A 313 -30.12 9.95 -5.26
N GLY A 314 -30.55 8.71 -4.98
CA GLY A 314 -30.00 7.51 -5.62
C GLY A 314 -28.72 7.01 -4.95
N HIS A 315 -27.64 6.85 -5.74
CA HIS A 315 -26.34 6.37 -5.28
C HIS A 315 -25.26 7.47 -5.29
N VAL A 316 -25.65 8.74 -5.30
CA VAL A 316 -24.72 9.89 -5.26
C VAL A 316 -23.74 9.83 -4.09
N GLN A 317 -24.14 9.22 -2.96
CA GLN A 317 -23.28 9.06 -1.78
C GLN A 317 -22.51 7.73 -1.74
N GLU A 318 -22.68 6.84 -2.72
CA GLU A 318 -21.99 5.55 -2.73
C GLU A 318 -20.45 5.69 -2.68
N PRO A 319 -19.80 6.63 -3.41
CA PRO A 319 -18.35 6.82 -3.31
C PRO A 319 -17.87 7.14 -1.89
N ASN A 320 -18.69 7.79 -1.06
CA ASN A 320 -18.32 8.12 0.32
C ASN A 320 -18.18 6.87 1.21
N ARG A 321 -18.73 5.73 0.79
CA ARG A 321 -18.70 4.45 1.53
C ARG A 321 -17.48 3.60 1.19
N PHE A 322 -16.54 4.15 0.42
CA PHE A 322 -15.24 3.57 0.06
C PHE A 322 -14.09 4.54 0.38
N GLY A 323 -12.86 4.03 0.40
CA GLY A 323 -11.66 4.75 0.84
C GLY A 323 -11.36 4.58 2.33
N TRP A 324 -11.84 3.50 2.93
CA TRP A 324 -11.71 3.22 4.36
C TRP A 324 -10.78 2.03 4.60
N VAL A 325 -10.34 1.85 5.86
CA VAL A 325 -9.79 0.57 6.31
C VAL A 325 -10.96 -0.39 6.57
N VAL A 326 -10.86 -1.60 6.04
CA VAL A 326 -11.80 -2.71 6.27
C VAL A 326 -11.17 -3.72 7.21
N GLU A 327 -11.68 -3.81 8.43
CA GLU A 327 -11.25 -4.79 9.42
C GLU A 327 -11.97 -6.13 9.24
N ILE A 328 -11.20 -7.21 9.17
CA ILE A 328 -11.63 -8.58 8.93
C ILE A 328 -11.11 -9.46 10.07
N ASP A 329 -11.97 -10.26 10.68
CA ASP A 329 -11.54 -11.34 11.58
C ASP A 329 -11.28 -12.60 10.73
N PRO A 330 -10.02 -12.99 10.50
CA PRO A 330 -9.72 -14.14 9.65
C PRO A 330 -10.09 -15.47 10.32
N PHE A 331 -10.21 -15.51 11.65
CA PHE A 331 -10.54 -16.71 12.41
C PHE A 331 -12.05 -16.94 12.57
N ASP A 332 -12.87 -15.93 12.29
CA ASP A 332 -14.33 -16.06 12.19
C ASP A 332 -14.79 -15.90 10.72
N PRO A 333 -14.94 -17.01 9.97
CA PRO A 333 -15.33 -16.97 8.56
C PRO A 333 -16.77 -16.46 8.35
N THR A 334 -17.56 -16.34 9.42
CA THR A 334 -18.94 -15.81 9.38
C THR A 334 -19.03 -14.35 9.83
N SER A 335 -17.95 -13.78 10.37
CA SER A 335 -17.91 -12.40 10.82
C SER A 335 -18.23 -11.42 9.68
N LYS A 336 -18.94 -10.35 9.98
CA LYS A 336 -19.17 -9.26 9.03
C LYS A 336 -17.97 -8.30 9.06
N PRO A 337 -17.24 -8.07 7.95
CA PRO A 337 -16.17 -7.09 7.92
C PRO A 337 -16.68 -5.69 8.28
N LYS A 338 -15.82 -4.87 8.87
CA LYS A 338 -16.17 -3.52 9.36
C LYS A 338 -15.32 -2.46 8.66
N LYS A 339 -15.94 -1.50 7.99
CA LYS A 339 -15.24 -0.28 7.53
C LYS A 339 -15.09 0.68 8.71
N ARG A 340 -13.86 1.02 9.06
CA ARG A 340 -13.52 1.87 10.21
C ARG A 340 -13.44 3.32 9.78
N THR A 341 -14.44 4.13 10.15
CA THR A 341 -14.52 5.51 9.64
C THR A 341 -13.72 6.53 10.45
N ALA A 342 -13.29 6.19 11.67
CA ALA A 342 -12.48 7.07 12.50
C ALA A 342 -11.06 7.30 11.95
N VAL A 343 -10.57 6.39 11.11
CA VAL A 343 -9.22 6.45 10.52
C VAL A 343 -9.14 7.34 9.25
N GLY A 344 -10.24 8.04 8.91
CA GLY A 344 -10.33 8.95 7.76
C GLY A 344 -10.57 8.28 6.42
N ARG A 345 -10.84 9.08 5.38
CA ARG A 345 -11.06 8.60 4.00
C ARG A 345 -10.07 9.19 3.02
N PHE A 346 -9.38 8.33 2.26
CA PHE A 346 -8.42 8.70 1.23
C PHE A 346 -8.02 7.49 0.35
N CYS A 347 -7.11 7.65 -0.61
CA CYS A 347 -6.57 6.53 -1.39
C CYS A 347 -5.51 5.86 -0.52
N ARG A 348 -5.94 4.94 0.34
CA ARG A 348 -5.07 4.43 1.40
C ARG A 348 -4.29 3.23 0.89
N GLU A 349 -2.98 3.36 0.97
CA GLU A 349 -2.08 2.25 0.72
C GLU A 349 -2.18 1.20 1.83
N CYS A 350 -1.61 1.50 2.99
CA CYS A 350 -1.34 0.56 4.08
C CYS A 350 -2.01 0.99 5.39
N SER A 351 -1.93 0.16 6.43
CA SER A 351 -2.39 0.49 7.79
C SER A 351 -1.44 -0.05 8.86
N THR A 352 -0.29 0.60 9.03
CA THR A 352 0.84 0.03 9.77
C THR A 352 0.82 0.36 11.25
N LEU A 353 0.78 -0.69 12.09
CA LEU A 353 0.81 -0.58 13.54
C LEU A 353 2.21 -0.22 14.08
N SER A 354 2.27 0.76 14.98
CA SER A 354 3.35 0.92 15.95
C SER A 354 2.79 0.78 17.36
N LEU A 355 3.29 -0.19 18.13
CA LEU A 355 2.77 -0.56 19.44
C LEU A 355 3.83 -0.34 20.52
N GLY A 356 3.52 0.49 21.50
CA GLY A 356 4.29 0.67 22.72
C GLY A 356 4.07 -0.47 23.72
N LYS A 357 5.09 -0.72 24.55
CA LYS A 357 5.07 -1.75 25.60
C LYS A 357 3.95 -1.55 26.64
N ASP A 358 3.43 -0.33 26.75
CA ASP A 358 2.35 0.06 27.66
C ASP A 358 0.97 0.09 27.00
N GLY A 359 0.84 -0.55 25.82
CA GLY A 359 -0.41 -0.68 25.08
C GLY A 359 -0.80 0.56 24.26
N ARG A 360 -0.06 1.67 24.36
CA ARG A 360 -0.27 2.80 23.44
C ARG A 360 0.07 2.40 22.02
N MET A 361 -0.72 2.85 21.07
CA MET A 361 -0.51 2.49 19.68
C MET A 361 -0.83 3.66 18.75
N ALA A 362 -0.27 3.58 17.56
CA ALA A 362 -0.67 4.38 16.42
C ALA A 362 -0.69 3.51 15.17
N TYR A 363 -1.47 3.93 14.19
CA TYR A 363 -1.49 3.39 12.85
C TYR A 363 -1.05 4.48 11.88
N TYR A 364 -0.13 4.15 10.98
CA TYR A 364 0.37 5.05 9.94
C TYR A 364 -0.18 4.67 8.58
N TYR A 365 -0.39 5.67 7.74
CA TYR A 365 -1.00 5.52 6.42
C TYR A 365 -0.28 6.38 5.38
N GLY A 366 -0.01 5.80 4.21
CA GLY A 366 0.22 6.53 2.96
C GLY A 366 -1.12 6.85 2.27
N ASP A 367 -1.19 8.02 1.64
CA ASP A 367 -2.25 8.38 0.70
C ASP A 367 -1.65 8.45 -0.70
N ASP A 368 -1.72 7.34 -1.44
CA ASP A 368 -0.98 7.18 -2.68
C ASP A 368 -1.62 7.97 -3.82
N THR A 369 -1.22 9.23 -3.92
CA THR A 369 -1.54 10.11 -5.03
C THR A 369 -0.53 11.25 -5.03
N LYS A 370 -0.11 11.69 -6.21
CA LYS A 370 0.91 12.75 -6.35
C LYS A 370 0.52 14.01 -5.58
N GLY A 371 1.37 14.36 -4.61
CA GLY A 371 1.22 15.56 -3.79
C GLY A 371 0.24 15.43 -2.62
N GLU A 372 -0.29 14.24 -2.33
CA GLU A 372 -1.05 13.99 -1.09
C GLU A 372 -0.13 13.74 0.11
N TYR A 373 -0.65 13.11 1.17
CA TYR A 373 -0.12 13.26 2.52
C TYR A 373 0.15 11.93 3.21
N ILE A 374 0.94 11.98 4.28
CA ILE A 374 1.10 10.88 5.23
C ILE A 374 0.21 11.16 6.43
N TYR A 375 -0.51 10.13 6.91
CA TYR A 375 -1.43 10.24 8.05
C TYR A 375 -1.04 9.31 9.19
N LYS A 376 -1.56 9.63 10.37
CA LYS A 376 -1.42 8.85 11.60
C LYS A 376 -2.74 8.82 12.35
N PHE A 377 -3.19 7.66 12.81
CA PHE A 377 -4.33 7.53 13.72
C PHE A 377 -3.88 7.01 15.07
N VAL A 378 -4.33 7.67 16.13
CA VAL A 378 -4.07 7.27 17.51
C VAL A 378 -5.41 6.93 18.16
N PRO A 379 -5.68 5.64 18.45
CA PRO A 379 -6.85 5.24 19.26
C PRO A 379 -6.87 5.96 20.61
N SER A 380 -8.06 6.32 21.10
CA SER A 380 -8.20 6.90 22.45
C SER A 380 -7.84 5.90 23.55
N GLY A 381 -8.07 4.61 23.28
CA GLY A 381 -7.77 3.51 24.20
C GLY A 381 -6.39 2.89 23.98
N ARG A 382 -5.98 2.05 24.95
CA ARG A 382 -4.75 1.26 24.90
C ARG A 382 -5.08 -0.20 24.62
N PHE A 383 -4.17 -0.89 23.94
CA PHE A 383 -4.24 -2.34 23.80
C PHE A 383 -3.86 -3.02 25.11
N ASP A 384 -4.76 -3.87 25.61
CA ASP A 384 -4.50 -4.76 26.74
C ASP A 384 -4.28 -6.19 26.22
N ALA A 385 -3.02 -6.63 26.23
CA ALA A 385 -2.66 -7.98 25.81
C ALA A 385 -3.27 -9.08 26.69
N ALA A 386 -3.66 -8.77 27.94
CA ALA A 386 -4.36 -9.71 28.80
C ALA A 386 -5.86 -9.83 28.46
N ASN A 387 -6.42 -8.84 27.74
CA ASN A 387 -7.79 -8.86 27.26
C ASN A 387 -7.94 -8.32 25.82
N PRO A 388 -7.41 -9.03 24.80
CA PRO A 388 -7.45 -8.55 23.41
C PRO A 388 -8.87 -8.34 22.88
N ARG A 389 -9.88 -9.01 23.44
CA ARG A 389 -11.28 -8.85 23.04
C ARG A 389 -11.84 -7.46 23.36
N ALA A 390 -11.32 -6.79 24.39
CA ALA A 390 -11.71 -5.41 24.70
C ALA A 390 -11.24 -4.41 23.63
N ALA A 391 -10.31 -4.82 22.76
CA ALA A 391 -9.73 -3.95 21.76
C ALA A 391 -10.55 -3.86 20.45
N ARG A 392 -11.62 -4.65 20.32
CA ARG A 392 -12.38 -4.85 19.07
C ARG A 392 -12.96 -3.60 18.43
N ASP A 393 -13.14 -2.51 19.17
CA ASP A 393 -13.66 -1.26 18.64
C ASP A 393 -12.71 -0.07 18.90
N LEU A 394 -11.42 -0.33 19.20
CA LEU A 394 -10.42 0.74 19.37
C LEU A 394 -10.17 1.54 18.09
N LEU A 395 -10.51 1.01 16.92
CA LEU A 395 -10.44 1.73 15.64
C LEU A 395 -11.67 2.59 15.34
N ASP A 396 -12.67 2.65 16.25
CA ASP A 396 -13.85 3.50 16.09
C ASP A 396 -13.73 4.84 16.83
N ASP A 397 -12.74 5.00 17.71
CA ASP A 397 -12.55 6.21 18.52
C ASP A 397 -11.07 6.55 18.70
N GLY A 398 -10.70 7.77 18.34
CA GLY A 398 -9.33 8.24 18.36
C GLY A 398 -9.16 9.56 17.63
N THR A 399 -7.90 9.95 17.40
CA THR A 399 -7.56 11.17 16.66
C THR A 399 -6.79 10.81 15.40
N LEU A 400 -7.26 11.30 14.26
CA LEU A 400 -6.53 11.28 12.99
C LEU A 400 -5.65 12.53 12.89
N TYR A 401 -4.43 12.36 12.42
CA TYR A 401 -3.44 13.39 12.19
C TYR A 401 -2.91 13.31 10.76
N VAL A 402 -2.41 14.43 10.26
CA VAL A 402 -1.69 14.53 8.99
C VAL A 402 -0.29 15.11 9.22
N ALA A 403 0.70 14.65 8.47
CA ALA A 403 2.09 15.03 8.67
C ALA A 403 2.46 16.38 8.06
N ARG A 404 3.28 17.14 8.78
CA ARG A 404 4.13 18.21 8.24
C ARG A 404 5.60 17.86 8.44
N PHE A 405 6.39 17.98 7.37
CA PHE A 405 7.84 17.78 7.38
C PHE A 405 8.54 19.15 7.25
N ASP A 406 9.24 19.55 8.30
CA ASP A 406 10.00 20.79 8.36
C ASP A 406 11.44 20.56 7.83
N ASP A 407 12.03 21.55 7.16
CA ASP A 407 13.28 21.38 6.40
C ASP A 407 14.52 21.11 7.28
N ASP A 408 14.41 21.27 8.59
CA ASP A 408 15.47 21.02 9.57
C ASP A 408 15.50 19.57 10.09
N GLY A 409 14.71 18.67 9.48
CA GLY A 409 14.61 17.27 9.88
C GLY A 409 13.64 17.02 11.05
N LYS A 410 12.83 18.02 11.43
CA LYS A 410 11.72 17.82 12.38
C LYS A 410 10.40 17.72 11.65
N GLY A 411 9.40 17.15 12.32
CA GLY A 411 8.03 17.15 11.82
C GLY A 411 7.00 17.16 12.92
N GLN A 412 5.76 17.40 12.51
CA GLN A 412 4.60 17.52 13.38
C GLN A 412 3.42 16.74 12.84
N TRP A 413 2.66 16.13 13.74
CA TRP A 413 1.36 15.53 13.46
C TRP A 413 0.27 16.57 13.74
N LEU A 414 -0.40 17.04 12.70
CA LEU A 414 -1.44 18.06 12.77
C LEU A 414 -2.80 17.38 12.95
N ALA A 415 -3.49 17.67 14.06
CA ALA A 415 -4.73 16.98 14.43
C ALA A 415 -5.91 17.41 13.56
N LEU A 416 -6.58 16.44 12.92
CA LEU A 416 -7.78 16.63 12.12
C LEU A 416 -9.03 16.56 13.01
N VAL A 417 -9.22 17.60 13.82
CA VAL A 417 -10.31 17.70 14.80
C VAL A 417 -11.19 18.91 14.51
N HIS A 418 -12.49 18.68 14.35
CA HIS A 418 -13.47 19.73 14.16
C HIS A 418 -13.48 20.72 15.34
N GLY A 419 -13.51 22.01 15.03
CA GLY A 419 -13.41 23.11 16.00
C GLY A 419 -11.97 23.48 16.38
N GLN A 420 -10.96 22.85 15.78
CA GLN A 420 -9.54 23.15 15.98
C GLN A 420 -8.86 23.48 14.65
N ASN A 421 -7.77 24.25 14.70
CA ASN A 421 -6.88 24.51 13.56
C ASN A 421 -7.65 24.87 12.26
N ASP A 422 -8.63 25.77 12.36
CA ASP A 422 -9.47 26.21 11.25
C ASP A 422 -10.39 25.15 10.61
N LEU A 423 -10.51 23.94 11.18
CA LEU A 423 -11.47 22.92 10.77
C LEU A 423 -12.85 23.19 11.38
N THR A 424 -13.51 24.24 10.90
CA THR A 424 -14.79 24.76 11.43
C THR A 424 -15.89 24.76 10.37
N ALA A 425 -17.14 24.96 10.80
CA ALA A 425 -18.28 25.04 9.89
C ALA A 425 -18.12 26.19 8.89
N GLU A 426 -17.57 27.33 9.34
CA GLU A 426 -17.28 28.52 8.54
C GLU A 426 -16.28 28.23 7.41
N ASN A 427 -15.37 27.29 7.63
CA ASN A 427 -14.35 26.87 6.68
C ASN A 427 -14.73 25.58 5.92
N GLY A 428 -16.02 25.23 5.91
CA GLY A 428 -16.53 24.10 5.12
C GLY A 428 -16.53 22.74 5.83
N PHE A 429 -16.26 22.69 7.13
CA PHE A 429 -16.28 21.46 7.94
C PHE A 429 -17.32 21.60 9.06
N PRO A 430 -18.62 21.31 8.84
CA PRO A 430 -19.67 21.48 9.85
C PRO A 430 -19.63 20.46 10.99
N SER A 431 -18.80 19.42 10.89
CA SER A 431 -18.70 18.37 11.91
C SER A 431 -17.42 17.54 11.77
N GLN A 432 -17.10 16.74 12.78
CA GLN A 432 -16.01 15.75 12.71
C GLN A 432 -16.22 14.73 11.58
N ALA A 433 -17.48 14.37 11.28
CA ALA A 433 -17.79 13.47 10.18
C ALA A 433 -17.36 14.06 8.83
N GLU A 434 -17.55 15.36 8.61
CA GLU A 434 -17.10 16.02 7.38
C GLU A 434 -15.56 16.09 7.29
N VAL A 435 -14.89 16.32 8.42
CA VAL A 435 -13.42 16.32 8.50
C VAL A 435 -12.86 14.96 8.08
N LEU A 436 -13.42 13.86 8.58
CA LEU A 436 -12.95 12.51 8.26
C LEU A 436 -13.33 12.08 6.83
N LEU A 437 -14.53 12.46 6.35
CA LEU A 437 -14.97 12.19 4.98
C LEU A 437 -14.08 12.89 3.94
N ASN A 438 -13.63 14.11 4.27
CA ASN A 438 -12.81 14.95 3.42
C ASN A 438 -11.43 15.19 4.04
N ALA A 439 -10.81 14.13 4.57
CA ALA A 439 -9.52 14.21 5.26
C ALA A 439 -8.43 14.89 4.42
N ARG A 440 -8.44 14.69 3.08
CA ARG A 440 -7.55 15.39 2.15
C ARG A 440 -7.76 16.91 2.18
N ALA A 441 -9.00 17.37 2.10
CA ALA A 441 -9.32 18.81 2.16
C ALA A 441 -8.99 19.41 3.54
N ALA A 442 -9.20 18.64 4.62
CA ALA A 442 -8.82 19.07 5.96
C ALA A 442 -7.28 19.19 6.08
N GLY A 443 -6.52 18.24 5.51
CA GLY A 443 -5.06 18.33 5.43
C GLY A 443 -4.55 19.51 4.61
N ASP A 444 -5.25 19.86 3.52
CA ASP A 444 -4.96 21.08 2.75
C ASP A 444 -5.02 22.32 3.65
N VAL A 445 -6.09 22.46 4.45
CA VAL A 445 -6.30 23.59 5.37
C VAL A 445 -5.24 23.65 6.47
N LEU A 446 -4.83 22.49 7.01
CA LEU A 446 -3.83 22.45 8.06
C LEU A 446 -2.40 22.73 7.57
N GLY A 447 -2.16 22.80 6.27
CA GLY A 447 -0.82 22.97 5.73
C GLY A 447 0.04 21.71 5.84
N ALA A 448 -0.58 20.53 5.68
CA ALA A 448 0.13 19.27 5.50
C ALA A 448 1.14 19.35 4.33
N THR A 449 2.24 18.60 4.41
CA THR A 449 3.29 18.64 3.38
C THR A 449 2.95 17.76 2.19
N PRO A 450 2.80 18.30 0.97
CA PRO A 450 2.57 17.49 -0.24
C PRO A 450 3.76 16.56 -0.54
N MET A 451 3.51 15.26 -0.57
CA MET A 451 4.51 14.20 -0.70
C MET A 451 4.54 13.59 -2.10
N ASP A 452 5.65 12.94 -2.45
CA ASP A 452 5.79 12.17 -3.68
C ASP A 452 5.20 10.76 -3.52
N ARG A 453 3.88 10.61 -3.72
CA ARG A 453 3.15 9.32 -3.70
C ARG A 453 3.50 8.41 -2.51
N PRO A 454 3.00 8.72 -1.30
CA PRO A 454 3.19 7.87 -0.14
C PRO A 454 2.48 6.52 -0.28
N GLU A 455 3.27 5.45 -0.36
CA GLU A 455 2.78 4.08 -0.41
C GLU A 455 2.96 3.41 0.97
N TRP A 456 3.68 2.27 1.04
CA TRP A 456 3.74 1.46 2.25
C TRP A 456 4.50 2.16 3.37
N VAL A 457 4.04 1.89 4.59
CA VAL A 457 4.72 2.25 5.82
C VAL A 457 5.16 0.98 6.52
N ALA A 458 6.38 0.94 7.05
CA ALA A 458 6.86 -0.15 7.91
C ALA A 458 7.41 0.40 9.22
N ALA A 459 7.07 -0.22 10.34
CA ALA A 459 7.61 0.11 11.65
C ALA A 459 8.55 -0.99 12.15
N HIS A 460 9.78 -0.62 12.51
CA HIS A 460 10.76 -1.57 13.02
C HIS A 460 10.25 -2.19 14.34
N PRO A 461 10.24 -3.54 14.48
CA PRO A 461 9.54 -4.21 15.58
C PRO A 461 10.08 -3.86 16.97
N GLU A 462 11.38 -3.58 17.09
CA GLU A 462 12.02 -3.22 18.37
C GLU A 462 12.15 -1.71 18.60
N THR A 463 12.81 -0.99 17.68
CA THR A 463 13.10 0.45 17.82
C THR A 463 11.87 1.32 17.59
N ARG A 464 10.89 0.83 16.80
CA ARG A 464 9.74 1.58 16.30
C ARG A 464 10.11 2.78 15.43
N GLU A 465 11.31 2.76 14.85
CA GLU A 465 11.63 3.59 13.69
C GLU A 465 10.66 3.28 12.56
N VAL A 466 10.11 4.31 11.94
CA VAL A 466 9.08 4.15 10.90
C VAL A 466 9.65 4.59 9.56
N TYR A 467 9.34 3.83 8.52
CA TYR A 467 9.82 4.00 7.15
C TYR A 467 8.62 4.14 6.23
N VAL A 468 8.70 5.01 5.24
CA VAL A 468 7.66 5.17 4.21
C VAL A 468 8.29 5.27 2.84
N THR A 469 7.70 4.58 1.88
CA THR A 469 8.01 4.72 0.47
C THR A 469 7.30 5.93 -0.12
N LEU A 470 8.06 6.65 -0.94
CA LEU A 470 7.59 7.77 -1.75
C LEU A 470 7.94 7.43 -3.19
N THR A 471 7.04 6.77 -3.90
CA THR A 471 7.40 5.93 -5.05
C THR A 471 7.90 6.71 -6.26
N ASN A 472 7.27 7.85 -6.56
CA ASN A 472 7.68 8.77 -7.61
C ASN A 472 6.75 9.99 -7.65
N ASN A 473 7.17 11.02 -8.37
CA ASN A 473 6.37 12.18 -8.74
C ASN A 473 7.08 12.97 -9.86
N ASP A 474 6.72 12.68 -11.11
CA ASP A 474 7.21 13.37 -12.29
C ASP A 474 6.78 14.86 -12.34
N GLU A 475 5.77 15.24 -11.55
CA GLU A 475 5.29 16.62 -11.42
C GLU A 475 5.98 17.42 -10.29
N ARG A 476 6.89 16.79 -9.52
CA ARG A 476 7.72 17.50 -8.53
C ARG A 476 8.62 18.52 -9.23
N GLY A 477 8.74 19.71 -8.67
CA GLY A 477 9.42 20.85 -9.26
C GLY A 477 8.61 21.62 -10.31
N THR A 478 7.47 21.09 -10.78
CA THR A 478 6.58 21.78 -11.73
C THR A 478 5.23 22.14 -11.12
N LYS A 479 4.40 21.15 -10.77
CA LYS A 479 3.11 21.40 -10.10
C LYS A 479 3.22 21.45 -8.59
N LYS A 480 4.21 20.75 -8.02
CA LYS A 480 4.52 20.78 -6.57
C LYS A 480 5.96 21.24 -6.37
N PRO A 481 6.27 22.20 -5.47
CA PRO A 481 7.63 22.68 -5.28
C PRO A 481 8.53 21.60 -4.65
N VAL A 482 9.83 21.61 -4.92
CA VAL A 482 10.79 20.79 -4.17
C VAL A 482 10.88 21.27 -2.71
N ASN A 483 11.15 20.35 -1.79
CA ASN A 483 11.43 20.64 -0.38
C ASN A 483 12.42 19.61 0.18
N ALA A 484 12.80 19.70 1.45
CA ALA A 484 13.79 18.79 2.03
C ALA A 484 13.36 17.31 1.99
N ALA A 485 12.06 17.02 2.18
CA ALA A 485 11.51 15.66 2.17
C ALA A 485 11.27 15.12 0.74
N ASN A 486 11.14 16.01 -0.25
CA ASN A 486 10.92 15.70 -1.67
C ASN A 486 11.91 16.52 -2.51
N PRO A 487 13.21 16.16 -2.50
CA PRO A 487 14.28 17.06 -2.93
C PRO A 487 14.54 17.05 -4.44
N ARG A 488 14.02 16.05 -5.17
CA ARG A 488 14.32 15.86 -6.59
C ARG A 488 13.18 16.41 -7.47
N PRO A 489 13.45 17.35 -8.39
CA PRO A 489 12.48 17.69 -9.42
C PRO A 489 12.34 16.53 -10.41
N HIS A 490 11.15 16.35 -10.98
CA HIS A 490 10.85 15.24 -11.90
C HIS A 490 11.34 13.91 -11.35
N ASN A 491 10.86 13.59 -10.15
CA ASN A 491 11.30 12.44 -9.39
C ASN A 491 10.72 11.17 -10.02
N LEU A 492 11.50 10.48 -10.85
CA LEU A 492 11.05 9.25 -11.52
C LEU A 492 11.38 7.98 -10.72
N HIS A 493 12.26 8.04 -9.72
CA HIS A 493 12.72 6.84 -9.02
C HIS A 493 12.25 6.68 -7.58
N GLY A 494 11.78 7.75 -6.94
CA GLY A 494 11.29 7.65 -5.57
C GLY A 494 12.36 7.49 -4.48
N GLN A 495 11.92 7.49 -3.24
CA GLN A 495 12.79 7.50 -2.06
C GLN A 495 12.12 6.80 -0.89
N ILE A 496 12.92 6.52 0.14
CA ILE A 496 12.41 6.05 1.43
C ILE A 496 12.74 7.11 2.47
N LEU A 497 11.72 7.62 3.15
CA LEU A 497 11.91 8.44 4.35
C LEU A 497 11.89 7.56 5.60
N ARG A 498 12.58 8.01 6.64
CA ARG A 498 12.55 7.42 7.98
C ARG A 498 12.20 8.49 9.01
N TRP A 499 11.40 8.15 10.01
CA TRP A 499 11.22 9.00 11.19
C TRP A 499 11.20 8.23 12.51
N ASN A 500 11.50 8.99 13.57
CA ASN A 500 11.46 8.59 14.96
C ASN A 500 10.48 9.50 15.70
N GLU A 501 9.44 8.91 16.28
CA GLU A 501 8.53 9.64 17.18
C GLU A 501 9.28 10.14 18.42
N ALA A 502 8.92 11.33 18.91
CA ALA A 502 9.55 11.89 20.11
C ALA A 502 9.45 10.92 21.29
N GLY A 503 10.60 10.60 21.90
CA GLY A 503 10.69 9.64 23.01
C GLY A 503 10.38 8.17 22.62
N GLY A 504 10.30 7.85 21.33
CA GLY A 504 9.84 6.54 20.86
C GLY A 504 8.39 6.27 21.27
N ASP A 505 7.58 7.31 21.43
CA ASP A 505 6.18 7.18 21.83
C ASP A 505 5.28 7.17 20.58
N PRO A 506 4.57 6.07 20.27
CA PRO A 506 3.72 6.03 19.09
C PRO A 506 2.61 7.07 19.14
N THR A 507 2.29 7.66 20.30
CA THR A 507 1.27 8.70 20.44
C THR A 507 1.81 10.13 20.38
N ALA A 508 3.12 10.31 20.22
CA ALA A 508 3.73 11.64 20.12
C ALA A 508 3.17 12.43 18.93
N THR A 509 3.16 13.76 19.04
CA THR A 509 2.71 14.66 17.96
C THR A 509 3.87 15.34 17.24
N THR A 510 5.10 14.92 17.52
CA THR A 510 6.33 15.45 16.93
C THR A 510 7.30 14.31 16.67
N PHE A 511 8.08 14.43 15.60
CA PHE A 511 9.05 13.42 15.20
C PHE A 511 10.30 14.06 14.59
N GLU A 512 11.39 13.31 14.54
CA GLU A 512 12.59 13.62 13.77
C GLU A 512 12.65 12.70 12.56
N TRP A 513 12.96 13.24 11.38
CA TRP A 513 12.96 12.50 10.12
C TRP A 513 14.22 12.76 9.31
N GLU A 514 14.52 11.81 8.41
CA GLU A 514 15.55 11.94 7.40
C GLU A 514 15.18 11.15 6.13
N ILE A 515 15.90 11.40 5.05
CA ILE A 515 15.89 10.51 3.88
C ILE A 515 16.77 9.30 4.19
N PHE A 516 16.16 8.12 4.25
CA PHE A 516 16.90 6.87 4.43
C PHE A 516 17.77 6.59 3.19
N LEU A 517 17.15 6.67 2.01
CA LEU A 517 17.81 6.63 0.71
C LEU A 517 16.97 7.34 -0.37
N LEU A 518 17.64 7.80 -1.43
CA LEU A 518 17.03 8.11 -2.72
C LEU A 518 17.26 6.91 -3.66
N ALA A 519 16.22 6.37 -4.27
CA ALA A 519 16.35 5.30 -5.25
C ALA A 519 16.80 5.83 -6.61
N GLY A 520 17.26 4.96 -7.50
CA GLY A 520 17.82 5.33 -8.81
C GLY A 520 19.25 4.84 -9.01
N GLU A 521 19.86 5.34 -10.09
CA GLU A 521 21.17 4.88 -10.55
C GLU A 521 22.33 5.37 -9.65
N PRO A 522 23.45 4.63 -9.57
CA PRO A 522 24.56 5.01 -8.70
C PRO A 522 25.24 6.30 -9.17
N GLN A 523 25.89 6.99 -8.22
CA GLN A 523 26.64 8.20 -8.51
C GLN A 523 27.69 7.96 -9.62
N GLY A 524 27.66 8.80 -10.65
CA GLY A 524 28.59 8.70 -11.79
C GLY A 524 28.15 7.73 -12.90
N ALA A 525 26.93 7.18 -12.82
CA ALA A 525 26.33 6.40 -13.89
C ALA A 525 26.36 7.14 -15.24
N ARG A 526 26.52 6.36 -16.32
CA ARG A 526 26.55 6.83 -17.69
C ARG A 526 25.58 6.02 -18.54
N ASP A 527 24.94 6.69 -19.48
CA ASP A 527 24.08 6.05 -20.47
C ASP A 527 24.90 5.25 -21.51
N ASP A 528 24.21 4.56 -22.42
CA ASP A 528 24.82 3.74 -23.48
C ASP A 528 25.67 4.56 -24.47
N LYS A 529 25.52 5.89 -24.47
CA LYS A 529 26.30 6.84 -25.28
C LYS A 529 27.47 7.42 -24.48
N GLY A 530 27.71 6.94 -23.26
CA GLY A 530 28.74 7.41 -22.34
C GLY A 530 28.45 8.78 -21.73
N GLN A 531 27.24 9.34 -21.88
CA GLN A 531 26.87 10.61 -21.26
C GLN A 531 26.48 10.40 -19.79
N PRO A 532 26.74 11.37 -18.90
CA PRO A 532 26.27 11.30 -17.53
C PRO A 532 24.75 11.16 -17.47
N VAL A 533 24.26 10.24 -16.65
CA VAL A 533 22.83 10.10 -16.38
C VAL A 533 22.32 11.39 -15.70
N PRO A 534 21.13 11.89 -16.06
CA PRO A 534 20.54 13.09 -15.45
C PRO A 534 20.49 13.02 -13.93
N ALA A 535 20.75 14.15 -13.26
CA ALA A 535 20.87 14.21 -11.80
C ALA A 535 19.60 13.77 -11.04
N ASN A 536 18.41 13.96 -11.63
CA ASN A 536 17.15 13.51 -11.04
C ASN A 536 16.97 11.98 -11.10
N LEU A 537 17.78 11.27 -11.89
CA LEU A 537 17.80 9.81 -11.98
C LEU A 537 18.89 9.16 -11.11
N ILE A 538 19.70 9.96 -10.43
CA ILE A 538 20.75 9.46 -9.54
C ILE A 538 20.19 9.25 -8.12
N GLY A 539 20.50 8.08 -7.55
CA GLY A 539 20.16 7.68 -6.20
C GLY A 539 21.35 7.70 -5.23
N THR A 540 21.07 7.41 -3.97
CA THR A 540 22.06 7.33 -2.88
C THR A 540 22.17 5.92 -2.28
N ILE A 541 21.66 4.91 -3.00
CA ILE A 541 21.64 3.53 -2.50
C ILE A 541 23.08 3.03 -2.29
N ASN A 542 23.34 2.48 -1.11
CA ASN A 542 24.55 1.72 -0.83
C ASN A 542 24.31 0.24 -1.19
N GLY A 543 24.53 -0.11 -2.45
CA GLY A 543 24.35 -1.48 -2.94
C GLY A 543 23.59 -1.53 -4.25
N ASP A 544 22.63 -2.45 -4.33
CA ASP A 544 21.89 -2.74 -5.55
C ASP A 544 20.89 -1.61 -5.90
N ALA A 545 20.99 -1.08 -7.12
CA ALA A 545 20.08 -0.04 -7.61
C ALA A 545 18.67 -0.57 -7.88
N PHE A 546 17.66 0.25 -7.56
CA PHE A 546 16.24 0.01 -7.83
C PHE A 546 15.53 1.34 -8.07
N SER A 547 14.27 1.26 -8.48
CA SER A 547 13.37 2.40 -8.68
C SER A 547 12.03 2.11 -8.01
N SER A 548 11.27 3.17 -7.78
CA SER A 548 9.88 3.15 -7.35
C SER A 548 9.64 2.13 -6.24
N PRO A 549 10.35 2.30 -5.10
CA PRO A 549 10.07 1.45 -3.98
C PRO A 549 8.64 1.68 -3.54
N ASP A 550 7.95 0.57 -3.33
CA ASP A 550 6.55 0.53 -2.96
C ASP A 550 6.41 -0.28 -1.66
N GLY A 551 6.23 -1.60 -1.77
CA GLY A 551 6.05 -2.48 -0.62
C GLY A 551 7.19 -2.38 0.40
N LEU A 552 6.84 -2.33 1.69
CA LEU A 552 7.79 -2.37 2.80
C LEU A 552 7.36 -3.33 3.90
N ALA A 553 8.30 -4.13 4.40
CA ALA A 553 8.08 -4.90 5.62
C ALA A 553 9.35 -5.10 6.43
N PHE A 554 9.17 -5.19 7.75
CA PHE A 554 10.20 -5.71 8.63
C PHE A 554 9.96 -7.20 8.89
N ASP A 555 11.03 -7.97 8.81
CA ASP A 555 11.02 -9.33 9.35
C ASP A 555 11.37 -9.34 10.85
N PRO A 556 11.23 -10.49 11.53
CA PRO A 556 11.51 -10.58 12.96
C PRO A 556 12.96 -10.25 13.38
N ALA A 557 13.92 -10.26 12.45
CA ALA A 557 15.32 -9.91 12.73
C ALA A 557 15.63 -8.42 12.51
N GLY A 558 14.65 -7.62 12.09
CA GLY A 558 14.84 -6.20 11.82
C GLY A 558 15.43 -5.89 10.43
N ARG A 559 15.38 -6.85 9.50
CA ARG A 559 15.67 -6.56 8.09
C ARG A 559 14.51 -5.81 7.46
N LEU A 560 14.81 -4.74 6.73
CA LEU A 560 13.83 -4.00 5.95
C LEU A 560 13.77 -4.57 4.54
N TRP A 561 12.66 -5.21 4.20
CA TRP A 561 12.36 -5.71 2.86
C TRP A 561 11.69 -4.60 2.05
N ILE A 562 12.10 -4.45 0.79
CA ILE A 562 11.68 -3.38 -0.13
C ILE A 562 11.21 -4.03 -1.42
N GLU A 563 9.96 -3.83 -1.77
CA GLU A 563 9.32 -4.27 -3.01
C GLU A 563 9.25 -3.09 -3.98
N THR A 564 9.13 -3.35 -5.28
CA THR A 564 9.13 -2.29 -6.31
C THR A 564 7.97 -2.45 -7.27
N ASP A 565 7.37 -1.31 -7.61
CA ASP A 565 6.38 -1.17 -8.68
C ASP A 565 6.79 -0.03 -9.64
N PHE A 566 7.16 -0.41 -10.85
CA PHE A 566 7.39 0.53 -11.95
C PHE A 566 7.18 -0.17 -13.29
N ASP A 567 6.87 0.61 -14.33
CA ASP A 567 6.88 0.09 -15.70
C ASP A 567 8.32 -0.17 -16.17
N ASP A 568 8.65 -1.45 -16.32
CA ASP A 568 9.98 -1.93 -16.68
C ASP A 568 10.38 -1.69 -18.16
N ILE A 569 9.51 -1.05 -18.95
CA ILE A 569 9.79 -0.57 -20.31
C ILE A 569 10.06 0.94 -20.35
N GLU A 570 9.79 1.68 -19.27
CA GLU A 570 10.00 3.12 -19.27
C GLU A 570 11.49 3.47 -19.50
N PRO A 571 11.79 4.50 -20.30
CA PRO A 571 13.17 4.87 -20.59
C PRO A 571 14.01 5.18 -19.34
N ALA A 572 13.39 5.68 -18.27
CA ALA A 572 14.07 5.93 -17.00
C ALA A 572 14.46 4.62 -16.27
N MET A 573 13.71 3.54 -16.51
CA MET A 573 13.88 2.22 -15.86
C MET A 573 14.69 1.23 -16.69
N ALA A 574 15.09 1.60 -17.90
CA ALA A 574 15.84 0.74 -18.83
C ALA A 574 17.13 0.15 -18.22
N ARG A 575 17.75 0.85 -17.25
CA ARG A 575 18.96 0.39 -16.52
C ARG A 575 18.68 -0.23 -15.15
N ILE A 576 17.41 -0.28 -14.74
CA ILE A 576 16.94 -0.90 -13.51
C ILE A 576 16.53 -2.36 -13.73
N GLY A 577 15.91 -2.67 -14.87
CA GLY A 577 15.47 -4.02 -15.22
C GLY A 577 14.06 -4.32 -14.68
N CYS A 578 13.70 -5.60 -14.54
CA CYS A 578 12.39 -6.01 -14.02
C CYS A 578 12.22 -5.65 -12.53
N ASN A 579 10.96 -5.58 -12.07
CA ASN A 579 10.64 -5.37 -10.66
C ASN A 579 11.26 -6.45 -9.76
N GLN A 580 11.49 -6.08 -8.51
CA GLN A 580 12.42 -6.76 -7.62
C GLN A 580 12.00 -6.67 -6.16
N LEU A 581 12.48 -7.62 -5.37
CA LEU A 581 12.45 -7.57 -3.91
C LEU A 581 13.88 -7.44 -3.40
N LEU A 582 14.13 -6.42 -2.59
CA LEU A 582 15.40 -6.13 -1.96
C LEU A 582 15.31 -6.28 -0.45
N CYS A 583 16.47 -6.32 0.20
CA CYS A 583 16.59 -6.32 1.64
C CYS A 583 17.67 -5.33 2.06
N ALA A 584 17.36 -4.47 3.03
CA ALA A 584 18.24 -3.47 3.59
C ALA A 584 18.58 -3.77 5.05
N ASP A 585 19.82 -3.49 5.46
CA ASP A 585 20.16 -3.32 6.88
C ASP A 585 19.90 -1.85 7.26
N PRO A 586 18.92 -1.57 8.14
CA PRO A 586 18.57 -0.20 8.48
C PRO A 586 19.67 0.60 9.17
N ARG A 587 20.68 -0.08 9.75
CA ARG A 587 21.80 0.52 10.48
C ARG A 587 22.94 0.89 9.54
N THR A 588 23.33 -0.02 8.66
CA THR A 588 24.43 0.20 7.70
C THR A 588 23.97 0.85 6.39
N ARG A 589 22.65 0.83 6.13
CA ARG A 589 22.00 1.23 4.88
C ARG A 589 22.43 0.42 3.66
N GLU A 590 23.11 -0.71 3.87
CA GLU A 590 23.42 -1.65 2.79
C GLU A 590 22.11 -2.23 2.24
N VAL A 591 21.95 -2.25 0.92
CA VAL A 591 20.80 -2.83 0.22
C VAL A 591 21.28 -3.90 -0.74
N ARG A 592 20.69 -5.10 -0.64
CA ARG A 592 20.95 -6.21 -1.58
C ARG A 592 19.66 -6.70 -2.21
N ARG A 593 19.69 -6.92 -3.52
CA ARG A 593 18.58 -7.49 -4.28
C ARG A 593 18.44 -8.98 -3.95
N PHE A 594 17.30 -9.38 -3.42
CA PHE A 594 17.05 -10.76 -3.02
C PHE A 594 16.33 -11.56 -4.11
N LEU A 595 15.41 -10.92 -4.85
CA LEU A 595 14.60 -11.56 -5.88
C LEU A 595 14.34 -10.62 -7.07
N VAL A 596 14.18 -11.19 -8.26
CA VAL A 596 13.66 -10.51 -9.46
C VAL A 596 12.45 -11.29 -9.98
N GLY A 597 11.35 -10.56 -10.27
CA GLY A 597 10.10 -11.10 -10.80
C GLY A 597 10.04 -11.12 -12.33
N PRO A 598 9.04 -11.80 -12.92
CA PRO A 598 8.84 -11.83 -14.37
C PRO A 598 8.58 -10.44 -14.96
N ARG A 599 8.77 -10.30 -16.27
CA ARG A 599 8.54 -9.06 -17.01
C ARG A 599 7.11 -8.56 -16.84
N GLY A 600 6.97 -7.25 -16.68
CA GLY A 600 5.69 -6.57 -16.60
C GLY A 600 4.88 -6.82 -15.33
N CYS A 601 5.41 -7.58 -14.36
CA CYS A 601 4.84 -7.66 -13.02
C CYS A 601 5.37 -6.53 -12.14
N GLU A 602 4.72 -6.33 -11.01
CA GLU A 602 5.33 -5.73 -9.81
C GLU A 602 5.59 -6.80 -8.74
N LEU A 603 6.40 -6.42 -7.74
CA LEU A 603 6.53 -7.16 -6.50
C LEU A 603 5.78 -6.40 -5.42
N THR A 604 4.82 -7.07 -4.79
CA THR A 604 4.02 -6.51 -3.70
C THR A 604 3.59 -7.63 -2.75
N GLY A 605 3.11 -7.26 -1.56
CA GLY A 605 2.60 -8.18 -0.56
C GLY A 605 3.66 -9.14 -0.04
N ILE A 606 4.16 -8.90 1.16
CA ILE A 606 5.14 -9.78 1.81
C ILE A 606 4.70 -10.19 3.23
N THR A 607 4.92 -11.46 3.58
CA THR A 607 4.71 -11.94 4.95
C THR A 607 5.61 -13.12 5.30
N PHE A 608 5.82 -13.34 6.60
CA PHE A 608 6.72 -14.36 7.12
C PHE A 608 6.04 -15.26 8.14
N THR A 609 6.57 -16.47 8.32
CA THR A 609 6.34 -17.21 9.56
C THR A 609 7.03 -16.51 10.74
N PRO A 610 6.56 -16.71 11.99
CA PRO A 610 7.18 -16.09 13.16
C PRO A 610 8.66 -16.43 13.35
N ASP A 611 9.10 -17.61 12.94
CA ASP A 611 10.52 -18.02 12.95
C ASP A 611 11.33 -17.48 11.76
N GLY A 612 10.72 -16.77 10.82
CA GLY A 612 11.35 -16.19 9.63
C GLY A 612 11.88 -17.22 8.64
N ARG A 613 11.47 -18.50 8.70
CA ARG A 613 11.97 -19.57 7.81
C ARG A 613 11.14 -19.77 6.54
N SER A 614 9.98 -19.16 6.46
CA SER A 614 9.15 -19.15 5.26
C SER A 614 8.68 -17.73 4.99
N MET A 615 8.80 -17.33 3.74
CA MET A 615 8.38 -16.01 3.25
C MET A 615 7.42 -16.23 2.09
N TRP A 616 6.29 -15.53 2.09
CA TRP A 616 5.44 -15.41 0.91
C TRP A 616 5.60 -13.99 0.34
N VAL A 617 5.64 -13.89 -0.99
CA VAL A 617 5.68 -12.64 -1.76
C VAL A 617 4.71 -12.75 -2.94
N ASN A 618 4.00 -11.69 -3.33
CA ASN A 618 3.15 -11.73 -4.52
C ASN A 618 3.88 -11.23 -5.77
N ILE A 619 3.58 -11.89 -6.88
CA ILE A 619 3.82 -11.43 -8.24
C ILE A 619 2.48 -10.94 -8.75
N GLN A 620 2.30 -9.63 -8.81
CA GLN A 620 1.05 -9.03 -9.29
C GLN A 620 1.16 -8.74 -10.79
N HIS A 621 0.07 -8.95 -11.53
CA HIS A 621 -0.08 -8.67 -12.97
C HIS A 621 1.11 -9.07 -13.87
N PRO A 622 1.61 -10.33 -13.84
CA PRO A 622 2.66 -10.73 -14.76
C PRO A 622 2.24 -10.56 -16.22
N GLY A 623 3.10 -9.97 -17.06
CA GLY A 623 2.73 -9.59 -18.43
C GLY A 623 2.82 -10.72 -19.48
N ILE A 624 3.41 -11.88 -19.15
CA ILE A 624 3.69 -12.95 -20.12
C ILE A 624 2.82 -14.18 -19.84
N SER A 625 3.33 -15.21 -19.15
CA SER A 625 2.52 -16.38 -18.79
C SER A 625 2.90 -17.01 -17.44
N TYR A 626 3.62 -16.28 -16.58
CA TYR A 626 3.80 -16.68 -15.19
C TYR A 626 2.45 -17.02 -14.52
N PRO A 627 2.34 -18.13 -13.76
CA PRO A 627 3.42 -19.02 -13.32
C PRO A 627 3.71 -20.22 -14.24
N ALA A 628 3.05 -20.33 -15.39
CA ALA A 628 3.31 -21.42 -16.34
C ALA A 628 4.61 -21.22 -17.12
N SER A 629 5.01 -19.98 -17.37
CA SER A 629 6.31 -19.60 -17.95
C SER A 629 6.60 -20.25 -19.31
N ASP A 630 5.55 -20.41 -20.12
CA ASP A 630 5.56 -21.08 -21.42
C ASP A 630 5.36 -20.13 -22.63
N GLY A 631 5.18 -18.84 -22.37
CA GLY A 631 4.86 -17.80 -23.35
C GLY A 631 3.51 -17.97 -24.06
N LYS A 632 2.59 -18.78 -23.52
CA LYS A 632 1.32 -19.14 -24.16
C LYS A 632 0.11 -19.12 -23.22
N SER A 633 0.28 -19.65 -22.02
CA SER A 633 -0.77 -19.72 -21.01
C SER A 633 -1.19 -18.31 -20.58
N ARG A 634 -2.44 -18.15 -20.11
CA ARG A 634 -2.86 -16.87 -19.54
C ARG A 634 -2.03 -16.57 -18.29
N PRO A 635 -1.47 -15.35 -18.17
CA PRO A 635 -0.77 -14.96 -16.95
C PRO A 635 -1.73 -14.91 -15.77
N ARG A 636 -1.20 -15.22 -14.58
CA ARG A 636 -1.97 -15.24 -13.34
C ARG A 636 -1.14 -14.61 -12.23
N SER A 637 -1.68 -13.58 -11.59
CA SER A 637 -1.16 -13.05 -10.34
C SER A 637 -1.00 -14.18 -9.33
N THR A 638 0.16 -14.25 -8.68
CA THR A 638 0.61 -15.46 -7.98
C THR A 638 1.39 -15.12 -6.72
N THR A 639 0.93 -15.67 -5.60
CA THR A 639 1.70 -15.76 -4.37
C THR A 639 2.77 -16.84 -4.51
N VAL A 640 4.02 -16.47 -4.24
CA VAL A 640 5.20 -17.33 -4.29
C VAL A 640 5.66 -17.62 -2.87
N LEU A 641 5.92 -18.89 -2.57
CA LEU A 641 6.54 -19.31 -1.31
C LEU A 641 8.04 -19.44 -1.50
N ILE A 642 8.80 -18.82 -0.60
CA ILE A 642 10.25 -18.82 -0.56
C ILE A 642 10.73 -19.48 0.74
N THR A 643 11.71 -20.38 0.60
CA THR A 643 12.38 -21.08 1.71
C THR A 643 13.88 -21.11 1.47
N LYS A 644 14.68 -21.13 2.54
CA LYS A 644 16.12 -21.40 2.45
C LYS A 644 16.34 -22.91 2.32
N ASN A 645 17.23 -23.33 1.43
CA ASN A 645 17.44 -24.74 1.09
C ASN A 645 18.00 -25.57 2.25
N ASP A 646 18.69 -24.93 3.19
CA ASP A 646 19.19 -25.53 4.43
C ASP A 646 18.17 -25.48 5.60
N GLY A 647 16.97 -24.94 5.36
CA GLY A 647 15.93 -24.74 6.37
C GLY A 647 16.19 -23.59 7.35
N GLY A 648 17.19 -22.75 7.09
CA GLY A 648 17.52 -21.57 7.88
C GLY A 648 16.55 -20.40 7.72
N VAL A 649 16.85 -19.30 8.42
CA VAL A 649 16.06 -18.06 8.39
C VAL A 649 16.28 -17.33 7.06
N ILE A 650 15.21 -16.78 6.49
CA ILE A 650 15.29 -15.99 5.25
C ILE A 650 16.17 -14.75 5.47
N GLY A 651 17.07 -14.49 4.53
CA GLY A 651 18.01 -13.36 4.58
C GLY A 651 19.25 -13.59 5.44
N SER A 652 19.38 -14.76 6.10
CA SER A 652 20.54 -15.14 6.94
C SER A 652 21.63 -15.94 6.23
#